data_AF-A0A916W2P8-F1
#
_entry.id   AF-A0A916W2P8-F1
#
_cell.length_a   1.000
_cell.length_b   1.000
_cell.length_c   1.000
_cell.angle_alpha   90.00
_cell.angle_beta   90.00
_cell.angle_gamma   90.00
#
_symmetry.space_group_name_H-M   'P 1'
#
loop_
_entity.id
_entity.type
_entity.pdbx_description
1 polymer ?
#
loop_
_entity_poly.entity_id
_entity_poly.type
_entity_poly.pdbx_seq_one_letter_code
_entity_poly.pdbx_strand_id
1 'polypeptide(L)'
;MRDPAGGPRVLLKRLRDLMAEPSEPQDRLNRIVREIAQNFVAEVCSLYVLRSDSMLELYATEGLNPTSVHLAQLRLGEGLVGTIAASARPLNLSDAQKHPAFAYLPETGEEIYHSFLGVPVLRAGRTLGVLVVQNRTQRNYREDEMEVLETVAMVVAEMIASGDLVRLARPGIELDLRRPVHYKGHAFNEGIGLGHVVLHEPRILVEDLFAEDIEHEKERLEQALSSLRISIDDMLSRRDVAFEGEHRAVLEAYRMFANDRGWGRRLEEAVQNGLTAEAAVEKVQSDMRARMIHMTDPYLRERMSDFDDLANRLLRQLIGRGPDALSQLMPKNAILVARNMGAAELLDYPRDRLRGLVLEEGAPTSHIVIVARAIGLPTVGQVKGVVSMAENGDPIIVDGVDGQVHLRPPTDIETAYAEKVRFRARRQKLYRELRDKPCVTKDGAPVDLLMNAGLAVDLPQLTQSGASGIGLFRTELQFMVALTFPRVEAQERLYREVLDAAAGKSVTFRTLDIGGDKVLPYFNVSQQEENPAMGWRALRLTLDRPALLRTQVRALLKAAGGRELKFMLPMVTQVEEIHQARQIIDREVRHLSRFAHHLPTRLKLGAMIEVPSLLWQLDELMQAVDFVSVGSNDLFQFVTATDRGNTRVADRFDPISVPFLRLLRQIVQAGKKHGTPVTICGELAGKPISAMALMGVGFRSVSMSPSAIGPVKAMVRELPMQDLTDWMEKALANNSSKTDIRAGLVEFAKDHDIPL
;
A
#
# COMPACT_ATOMS: atom_id res chain seq x y z
N MET A 1 -10.08 -48.12 37.12
CA MET A 1 -10.02 -47.06 36.10
C MET A 1 -8.54 -46.80 35.84
N ARG A 2 -8.03 -47.24 34.69
CA ARG A 2 -6.66 -46.94 34.27
C ARG A 2 -6.67 -45.53 33.68
N ASP A 3 -5.84 -44.66 34.23
CA ASP A 3 -5.50 -43.36 33.66
C ASP A 3 -4.98 -43.61 32.22
N PRO A 4 -5.55 -43.01 31.17
CA PRO A 4 -5.04 -43.21 29.82
C PRO A 4 -3.57 -42.76 29.77
N ALA A 5 -2.74 -43.61 29.16
CA ALA A 5 -1.31 -43.49 29.17
C ALA A 5 -0.84 -42.18 28.52
N GLY A 6 -0.32 -41.26 29.35
CA GLY A 6 0.43 -40.08 28.93
C GLY A 6 -0.44 -38.87 28.55
N GLY A 7 -0.51 -37.86 29.41
CA GLY A 7 -1.15 -36.59 29.05
C GLY A 7 -0.50 -35.91 27.83
N PRO A 8 -1.10 -34.83 27.28
CA PRO A 8 -0.65 -34.10 26.07
C PRO A 8 0.87 -33.91 25.95
N ARG A 9 1.51 -33.64 27.09
CA ARG A 9 2.96 -33.42 27.23
C ARG A 9 3.81 -34.62 26.78
N VAL A 10 3.36 -35.85 27.05
CA VAL A 10 4.08 -37.07 26.67
C VAL A 10 4.00 -37.29 25.16
N LEU A 11 2.84 -37.07 24.55
CA LEU A 11 2.66 -37.16 23.10
C LEU A 11 3.52 -36.11 22.38
N LEU A 12 3.46 -34.84 22.78
CA LEU A 12 4.26 -33.79 22.15
C LEU A 12 5.76 -34.04 22.28
N LYS A 13 6.24 -34.54 23.43
CA LYS A 13 7.63 -34.94 23.60
C LYS A 13 8.04 -36.06 22.64
N ARG A 14 7.20 -37.08 22.46
CA ARG A 14 7.47 -38.16 21.50
C ARG A 14 7.45 -37.67 20.05
N LEU A 15 6.53 -36.77 19.71
CA LEU A 15 6.46 -36.17 18.38
C LEU A 15 7.73 -35.35 18.10
N ARG A 16 8.22 -34.58 19.07
CA ARG A 16 9.50 -33.87 18.98
C ARG A 16 10.67 -34.83 18.72
N ASP A 17 10.76 -35.91 19.49
CA ASP A 17 11.84 -36.89 19.35
C ASP A 17 11.79 -37.56 17.95
N LEU A 18 10.59 -37.89 17.45
CA LEU A 18 10.38 -38.40 16.09
C LEU A 18 10.74 -37.39 14.98
N MET A 19 10.55 -36.09 15.23
CA MET A 19 10.94 -35.03 14.30
C MET A 19 12.45 -34.82 14.26
N ALA A 20 13.14 -35.02 15.40
CA ALA A 20 14.60 -34.90 15.49
C ALA A 20 15.33 -36.13 14.90
N GLU A 21 14.68 -37.29 14.80
CA GLU A 21 15.27 -38.50 14.21
C GLU A 21 15.44 -38.40 12.69
N PRO A 22 16.64 -38.69 12.13
CA PRO A 22 16.85 -38.77 10.69
C PRO A 22 16.10 -39.98 10.13
N SER A 23 15.01 -39.74 9.40
CA SER A 23 14.14 -40.75 8.80
C SER A 23 13.57 -40.25 7.47
N GLU A 24 13.15 -41.18 6.60
CA GLU A 24 12.44 -40.83 5.37
C GLU A 24 11.09 -40.17 5.73
N PRO A 25 10.68 -39.08 5.03
CA PRO A 25 9.52 -38.30 5.46
C PRO A 25 8.20 -39.07 5.55
N GLN A 26 7.98 -40.08 4.71
CA GLN A 26 6.76 -40.89 4.72
C GLN A 26 6.73 -41.83 5.93
N ASP A 27 7.88 -42.42 6.26
CA ASP A 27 8.02 -43.26 7.45
C ASP A 27 7.80 -42.44 8.72
N ARG A 28 8.26 -41.19 8.73
CA ARG A 28 7.99 -40.23 9.82
C ARG A 28 6.50 -39.96 9.97
N LEU A 29 5.79 -39.62 8.88
CA LEU A 29 4.33 -39.42 8.89
C LEU A 29 3.58 -40.66 9.39
N ASN A 30 3.96 -41.85 8.91
CA ASN A 30 3.36 -43.12 9.34
C ASN A 30 3.58 -43.39 10.84
N ARG A 31 4.75 -43.06 11.39
CA ARG A 31 5.02 -43.17 12.83
C ARG A 31 4.23 -42.14 13.65
N ILE A 32 4.08 -40.92 13.13
CA ILE A 32 3.30 -39.86 13.78
C ILE A 32 1.83 -40.29 13.92
N VAL A 33 1.18 -40.74 12.84
CA VAL A 33 -0.24 -41.17 12.93
C VAL A 33 -0.41 -42.38 13.86
N ARG A 34 0.59 -43.27 13.96
CA ARG A 34 0.60 -44.37 14.93
C ARG A 34 0.67 -43.91 16.38
N GLU A 35 1.59 -43.00 16.72
CA GLU A 35 1.69 -42.46 18.08
C GLU A 35 0.42 -41.71 18.48
N ILE A 36 -0.19 -40.97 17.53
CA ILE A 36 -1.46 -40.29 17.75
C ILE A 36 -2.57 -41.32 18.02
N ALA A 37 -2.71 -42.35 17.18
CA ALA A 37 -3.71 -43.40 17.37
C ALA A 37 -3.58 -44.08 18.74
N GLN A 38 -2.35 -44.41 19.16
CA GLN A 38 -2.08 -45.04 20.45
C GLN A 38 -2.43 -44.13 21.63
N ASN A 39 -2.05 -42.84 21.57
CA ASN A 39 -2.29 -41.90 22.65
C ASN A 39 -3.79 -41.59 22.85
N PHE A 40 -4.53 -41.50 21.75
CA PHE A 40 -5.98 -41.26 21.77
C PHE A 40 -6.81 -42.53 22.02
N VAL A 41 -6.16 -43.70 22.06
CA VAL A 41 -6.83 -45.01 22.04
C VAL A 41 -7.83 -45.08 20.87
N ALA A 42 -7.42 -44.52 19.73
CA ALA A 42 -8.18 -44.51 18.50
C ALA A 42 -7.81 -45.74 17.67
N GLU A 43 -8.80 -46.35 17.02
CA GLU A 43 -8.55 -47.47 16.11
C GLU A 43 -8.08 -46.98 14.74
N VAL A 44 -8.34 -45.71 14.42
CA VAL A 44 -7.88 -45.05 13.20
C VAL A 44 -7.26 -43.70 13.54
N CYS A 45 -6.14 -43.37 12.88
CA CYS A 45 -5.66 -42.00 12.73
C CYS A 45 -5.24 -41.76 11.27
N SER A 46 -5.70 -40.68 10.66
CA SER A 46 -5.44 -40.37 9.24
C SER A 46 -5.08 -38.90 9.04
N LEU A 47 -4.10 -38.65 8.18
CA LEU A 47 -3.68 -37.31 7.76
C LEU A 47 -3.98 -37.09 6.28
N TYR A 48 -4.85 -36.12 6.01
CA TYR A 48 -5.14 -35.64 4.67
C TYR A 48 -4.41 -34.32 4.43
N VAL A 49 -3.77 -34.17 3.27
CA VAL A 49 -3.05 -32.94 2.89
C VAL A 49 -3.75 -32.29 1.70
N LEU A 50 -3.95 -30.98 1.77
CA LEU A 50 -4.58 -30.18 0.73
C LEU A 50 -3.58 -29.87 -0.39
N ARG A 51 -3.95 -30.25 -1.61
CA ARG A 51 -3.20 -30.02 -2.83
C ARG A 51 -3.60 -28.71 -3.52
N SER A 52 -2.76 -28.27 -4.45
CA SER A 52 -2.93 -27.03 -5.22
C SER A 52 -4.16 -27.01 -6.14
N ASP A 53 -4.69 -28.17 -6.52
CA ASP A 53 -5.95 -28.35 -7.27
C ASP A 53 -7.20 -28.34 -6.36
N SER A 54 -7.05 -27.95 -5.09
CA SER A 54 -8.10 -27.98 -4.06
C SER A 54 -8.64 -29.38 -3.74
N MET A 55 -7.83 -30.42 -3.98
CA MET A 55 -8.11 -31.79 -3.56
C MET A 55 -7.37 -32.11 -2.26
N LEU A 56 -8.04 -32.78 -1.33
CA LEU A 56 -7.44 -33.43 -0.16
C LEU A 56 -7.05 -34.83 -0.56
N GLU A 57 -5.80 -35.22 -0.29
CA GLU A 57 -5.30 -36.56 -0.53
C GLU A 57 -4.87 -37.19 0.79
N LEU A 58 -5.12 -38.50 0.96
CA LEU A 58 -4.69 -39.25 2.13
C LEU A 58 -3.19 -39.53 2.06
N TYR A 59 -2.40 -38.93 2.95
CA TYR A 59 -0.94 -39.07 2.97
C TYR A 59 -0.43 -40.09 3.98
N ALA A 60 -1.14 -40.29 5.09
CA ALA A 60 -0.78 -41.31 6.08
C ALA A 60 -2.01 -41.78 6.82
N THR A 61 -2.04 -43.07 7.19
CA THR A 61 -3.10 -43.65 8.00
C THR A 61 -2.57 -44.80 8.86
N GLU A 62 -3.12 -44.94 10.05
CA GLU A 62 -3.08 -46.14 10.87
C GLU A 62 -4.54 -46.61 11.03
N GLY A 63 -4.82 -47.89 10.79
CA GLY A 63 -6.16 -48.49 10.96
C GLY A 63 -7.01 -48.59 9.68
N LEU A 64 -6.98 -47.60 8.78
CA LEU A 64 -7.62 -47.73 7.46
C LEU A 64 -6.79 -48.61 6.52
N ASN A 65 -7.37 -48.95 5.36
CA ASN A 65 -6.67 -49.72 4.34
C ASN A 65 -5.37 -49.02 3.87
N PRO A 66 -4.17 -49.60 4.10
CA PRO A 66 -2.90 -48.97 3.74
C PRO A 66 -2.74 -48.71 2.23
N THR A 67 -3.42 -49.48 1.37
CA THR A 67 -3.34 -49.27 -0.08
C THR A 67 -4.02 -47.98 -0.53
N SER A 68 -4.81 -47.35 0.34
CA SER A 68 -5.61 -46.15 0.02
C SER A 68 -4.81 -44.85 0.19
N VAL A 69 -3.62 -44.93 0.79
CA VAL A 69 -2.66 -43.84 0.85
C VAL A 69 -2.25 -43.44 -0.58
N HIS A 70 -2.33 -42.14 -0.88
CA HIS A 70 -2.18 -41.54 -2.21
C HIS A 70 -3.22 -41.92 -3.28
N LEU A 71 -4.26 -42.69 -2.92
CA LEU A 71 -5.39 -43.01 -3.82
C LEU A 71 -6.69 -42.32 -3.41
N ALA A 72 -6.99 -42.30 -2.11
CA ALA A 72 -8.20 -41.66 -1.59
C ALA A 72 -8.07 -40.14 -1.70
N GLN A 73 -9.04 -39.52 -2.39
CA GLN A 73 -9.07 -38.08 -2.64
C GLN A 73 -10.47 -37.49 -2.45
N LEU A 74 -10.55 -36.28 -1.91
CA LEU A 74 -11.79 -35.54 -1.64
C LEU A 74 -11.66 -34.10 -2.12
N ARG A 75 -12.71 -33.50 -2.66
CA ARG A 75 -12.72 -32.06 -2.94
C ARG A 75 -12.86 -31.25 -1.65
N LEU A 76 -12.37 -30.02 -1.66
CA LEU A 76 -12.66 -29.07 -0.60
C LEU A 76 -14.18 -28.89 -0.45
N GLY A 77 -14.71 -29.06 0.77
CA GLY A 77 -16.15 -29.07 1.06
C GLY A 77 -16.86 -30.42 0.88
N GLU A 78 -16.18 -31.46 0.38
CA GLU A 78 -16.74 -32.80 0.18
C GLU A 78 -16.42 -33.73 1.36
N GLY A 79 -17.42 -34.41 1.90
CA GLY A 79 -17.22 -35.27 3.07
C GLY A 79 -16.98 -34.49 4.37
N LEU A 80 -16.82 -35.22 5.49
CA LEU A 80 -16.47 -34.61 6.78
C LEU A 80 -15.10 -33.94 6.74
N VAL A 81 -14.14 -34.59 6.09
CA VAL A 81 -12.78 -34.07 5.92
C VAL A 81 -12.77 -32.80 5.06
N GLY A 82 -13.45 -32.79 3.90
CA GLY A 82 -13.54 -31.59 3.07
C GLY A 82 -14.29 -30.46 3.76
N THR A 83 -15.31 -30.78 4.58
CA THR A 83 -16.03 -29.79 5.39
C THR A 83 -15.12 -29.15 6.44
N ILE A 84 -14.30 -29.93 7.16
CA ILE A 84 -13.31 -29.39 8.10
C ILE A 84 -12.31 -28.51 7.38
N ALA A 85 -11.80 -28.96 6.22
CA ALA A 85 -10.82 -28.19 5.46
C ALA A 85 -11.37 -26.84 4.98
N ALA A 86 -12.62 -26.82 4.49
CA ALA A 86 -13.29 -25.62 4.00
C ALA A 86 -13.71 -24.67 5.14
N SER A 87 -14.17 -25.22 6.26
CA SER A 87 -14.63 -24.43 7.40
C SER A 87 -13.49 -23.96 8.30
N ALA A 88 -12.32 -24.61 8.26
CA ALA A 88 -11.21 -24.44 9.19
C ALA A 88 -11.65 -24.62 10.66
N ARG A 89 -12.60 -25.54 10.93
CA ARG A 89 -13.13 -25.83 12.27
C ARG A 89 -13.09 -27.33 12.56
N PRO A 90 -12.81 -27.71 13.82
CA PRO A 90 -12.87 -29.11 14.23
C PRO A 90 -14.31 -29.63 14.19
N LEU A 91 -14.43 -30.94 14.03
CA LEU A 91 -15.71 -31.65 14.04
C LEU A 91 -15.58 -32.88 14.95
N ASN A 92 -16.41 -32.95 15.99
CA ASN A 92 -16.44 -34.04 16.96
C ASN A 92 -17.84 -34.66 16.98
N LEU A 93 -17.96 -35.88 16.49
CA LEU A 93 -19.21 -36.60 16.30
C LEU A 93 -19.14 -37.98 16.98
N SER A 94 -20.19 -38.33 17.72
CA SER A 94 -20.39 -39.70 18.22
C SER A 94 -20.75 -40.70 17.12
N ASP A 95 -21.34 -40.21 16.03
CA ASP A 95 -21.81 -41.01 14.90
C ASP A 95 -21.66 -40.22 13.58
N ALA A 96 -20.55 -40.46 12.88
CA ALA A 96 -20.17 -39.79 11.64
C ALA A 96 -21.17 -40.02 10.50
N GLN A 97 -21.73 -41.24 10.41
CA GLN A 97 -22.58 -41.67 9.29
C GLN A 97 -23.92 -40.94 9.24
N LYS A 98 -24.38 -40.39 10.37
CA LYS A 98 -25.62 -39.61 10.46
C LYS A 98 -25.45 -38.16 10.06
N HIS A 99 -24.22 -37.69 9.87
CA HIS A 99 -23.96 -36.29 9.54
C HIS A 99 -24.29 -36.00 8.07
N PRO A 100 -25.01 -34.92 7.73
CA PRO A 100 -25.43 -34.62 6.36
C PRO A 100 -24.29 -34.47 5.36
N ALA A 101 -23.10 -34.09 5.83
CA ALA A 101 -21.90 -33.93 5.02
C ALA A 101 -21.04 -35.20 4.94
N PHE A 102 -21.50 -36.34 5.47
CA PHE A 102 -20.76 -37.61 5.35
C PHE A 102 -20.72 -38.06 3.88
N ALA A 103 -19.51 -38.29 3.36
CA ALA A 103 -19.28 -38.83 2.02
C ALA A 103 -18.59 -40.18 2.18
N TYR A 104 -19.10 -41.19 1.48
CA TYR A 104 -18.60 -42.56 1.58
C TYR A 104 -17.47 -42.82 0.58
N LEU A 105 -16.29 -43.17 1.08
CA LEU A 105 -15.14 -43.60 0.27
C LEU A 105 -14.95 -45.13 0.39
N PRO A 106 -15.43 -45.95 -0.56
CA PRO A 106 -15.36 -47.41 -0.46
C PRO A 106 -13.93 -47.96 -0.39
N GLU A 107 -12.95 -47.24 -0.95
CA GLU A 107 -11.54 -47.61 -0.92
C GLU A 107 -10.91 -47.54 0.49
N THR A 108 -11.45 -46.76 1.43
CA THR A 108 -10.83 -46.57 2.76
C THR A 108 -11.26 -47.64 3.77
N GLY A 109 -12.42 -48.28 3.57
CA GLY A 109 -13.00 -49.26 4.51
C GLY A 109 -13.54 -48.64 5.79
N GLU A 110 -13.91 -47.36 5.77
CA GLU A 110 -14.27 -46.59 6.96
C GLU A 110 -15.68 -46.86 7.51
N GLU A 111 -16.48 -47.71 6.86
CA GLU A 111 -17.90 -47.97 7.21
C GLU A 111 -18.14 -48.59 8.59
N ILE A 112 -17.12 -49.21 9.17
CA ILE A 112 -17.21 -49.87 10.48
C ILE A 112 -16.98 -48.90 11.65
N TYR A 113 -16.58 -47.65 11.38
CA TYR A 113 -16.30 -46.65 12.41
C TYR A 113 -17.50 -45.71 12.61
N HIS A 114 -17.77 -45.39 13.88
CA HIS A 114 -18.90 -44.55 14.27
C HIS A 114 -18.43 -43.19 14.82
N SER A 115 -17.53 -43.16 15.81
CA SER A 115 -17.04 -41.88 16.32
C SER A 115 -16.02 -41.24 15.39
N PHE A 116 -16.03 -39.92 15.30
CA PHE A 116 -15.16 -39.13 14.45
C PHE A 116 -14.74 -37.85 15.17
N LEU A 117 -13.43 -37.63 15.28
CA LEU A 117 -12.87 -36.35 15.65
C LEU A 117 -11.88 -35.94 14.55
N GLY A 118 -12.19 -34.85 13.86
CA GLY A 118 -11.31 -34.28 12.86
C GLY A 118 -10.96 -32.84 13.20
N VAL A 119 -9.69 -32.48 13.05
CA VAL A 119 -9.16 -31.13 13.30
C VAL A 119 -8.43 -30.61 12.06
N PRO A 120 -8.55 -29.33 11.74
CA PRO A 120 -7.83 -28.75 10.61
C PRO A 120 -6.34 -28.63 10.94
N VAL A 121 -5.49 -28.96 9.96
CA VAL A 121 -4.05 -28.69 10.01
C VAL A 121 -3.83 -27.29 9.47
N LEU A 122 -3.66 -26.32 10.37
CA LEU A 122 -3.63 -24.89 10.05
C LEU A 122 -2.21 -24.34 10.14
N ARG A 123 -1.85 -23.47 9.20
CA ARG A 123 -0.66 -22.62 9.28
C ARG A 123 -1.00 -21.20 8.87
N ALA A 124 -0.73 -20.24 9.74
CA ALA A 124 -1.04 -18.82 9.53
C ALA A 124 -2.49 -18.54 9.07
N GLY A 125 -3.46 -19.34 9.54
CA GLY A 125 -4.87 -19.26 9.16
C GLY A 125 -5.23 -19.82 7.78
N ARG A 126 -4.31 -20.52 7.10
CA ARG A 126 -4.61 -21.34 5.92
C ARG A 126 -4.67 -22.81 6.31
N THR A 127 -5.66 -23.52 5.76
CA THR A 127 -5.75 -24.98 5.89
C THR A 127 -4.72 -25.65 4.98
N LEU A 128 -3.78 -26.38 5.56
CA LEU A 128 -2.83 -27.25 4.86
C LEU A 128 -3.35 -28.69 4.73
N GLY A 129 -4.31 -29.09 5.57
CA GLY A 129 -4.82 -30.45 5.61
C GLY A 129 -5.82 -30.67 6.75
N VAL A 130 -6.10 -31.94 7.03
CA VAL A 130 -7.01 -32.37 8.11
C VAL A 130 -6.44 -33.62 8.77
N LEU A 131 -6.38 -33.62 10.09
CA LEU A 131 -6.00 -34.76 10.92
C LEU A 131 -7.27 -35.36 11.53
N VAL A 132 -7.44 -36.67 11.43
CA VAL A 132 -8.68 -37.38 11.78
C VAL A 132 -8.37 -38.56 12.69
N VAL A 133 -9.19 -38.79 13.72
CA VAL A 133 -9.20 -40.00 14.55
C VAL A 133 -10.62 -40.59 14.65
N GLN A 134 -10.73 -41.93 14.62
CA GLN A 134 -12.03 -42.64 14.63
C GLN A 134 -12.00 -43.89 15.53
N ASN A 135 -13.18 -44.29 16.03
CA ASN A 135 -13.39 -45.59 16.69
C ASN A 135 -14.70 -46.25 16.22
N ARG A 136 -14.75 -47.58 16.34
CA ARG A 136 -15.93 -48.40 16.12
C ARG A 136 -16.98 -48.20 17.21
N THR A 137 -16.57 -47.90 18.43
CA THR A 137 -17.51 -47.57 19.51
C THR A 137 -18.02 -46.13 19.37
N GLN A 138 -19.33 -45.91 19.54
CA GLN A 138 -19.87 -44.56 19.66
C GLN A 138 -19.30 -43.89 20.92
N ARG A 139 -18.44 -42.90 20.71
CA ARG A 139 -17.74 -42.16 21.75
C ARG A 139 -17.80 -40.67 21.39
N ASN A 140 -18.06 -39.84 22.40
CA ASN A 140 -17.77 -38.40 22.29
C ASN A 140 -16.37 -38.17 22.84
N TYR A 141 -15.49 -37.59 22.03
CA TYR A 141 -14.19 -37.11 22.52
C TYR A 141 -14.43 -35.91 23.42
N ARG A 142 -13.66 -35.82 24.50
CA ARG A 142 -13.77 -34.68 25.43
C ARG A 142 -13.07 -33.46 24.84
N GLU A 143 -13.37 -32.26 25.37
CA GLU A 143 -12.76 -31.02 24.89
C GLU A 143 -11.24 -31.00 25.07
N ASP A 144 -10.73 -31.56 26.17
CA ASP A 144 -9.30 -31.74 26.42
C ASP A 144 -8.64 -32.60 25.34
N GLU A 145 -9.29 -33.68 24.89
CA GLU A 145 -8.77 -34.52 23.81
C GLU A 145 -8.72 -33.78 22.47
N MET A 146 -9.77 -33.02 22.14
CA MET A 146 -9.81 -32.20 20.93
C MET A 146 -8.67 -31.17 20.91
N GLU A 147 -8.44 -30.46 22.01
CA GLU A 147 -7.35 -29.48 22.13
C GLU A 147 -5.97 -30.11 21.98
N VAL A 148 -5.76 -31.33 22.49
CA VAL A 148 -4.53 -32.09 22.25
C VAL A 148 -4.36 -32.36 20.75
N LEU A 149 -5.42 -32.81 20.06
CA LEU A 149 -5.33 -33.15 18.65
C LEU A 149 -5.07 -31.91 17.77
N GLU A 150 -5.67 -30.78 18.10
CA GLU A 150 -5.39 -29.49 17.43
C GLU A 150 -3.93 -29.05 17.64
N THR A 151 -3.39 -29.26 18.84
CA THR A 151 -1.98 -28.95 19.14
C THR A 151 -1.03 -29.83 18.33
N VAL A 152 -1.37 -31.11 18.19
CA VAL A 152 -0.63 -32.04 17.33
C VAL A 152 -0.75 -31.64 15.85
N ALA A 153 -1.93 -31.23 15.40
CA ALA A 153 -2.15 -30.77 14.03
C ALA A 153 -1.30 -29.53 13.70
N MET A 154 -1.10 -28.61 14.65
CA MET A 154 -0.19 -27.49 14.48
C MET A 154 1.27 -27.93 14.28
N VAL A 155 1.75 -28.90 15.06
CA VAL A 155 3.10 -29.46 14.89
C VAL A 155 3.25 -30.13 13.52
N VAL A 156 2.24 -30.90 13.10
CA VAL A 156 2.20 -31.51 11.77
C VAL A 156 2.19 -30.45 10.67
N ALA A 157 1.51 -29.31 10.87
CA ALA A 157 1.49 -28.20 9.91
C ALA A 157 2.90 -27.63 9.65
N GLU A 158 3.73 -27.52 10.69
CA GLU A 158 5.09 -27.02 10.53
C GLU A 158 6.00 -28.04 9.84
N MET A 159 5.80 -29.34 10.07
CA MET A 159 6.48 -30.40 9.32
C MET A 159 6.11 -30.40 7.83
N ILE A 160 4.82 -30.18 7.50
CA ILE A 160 4.39 -30.04 6.10
C ILE A 160 5.12 -28.86 5.44
N ALA A 161 5.33 -27.78 6.20
CA ALA A 161 5.90 -26.54 5.70
C ALA A 161 7.44 -26.49 5.64
N SER A 162 8.14 -27.19 6.54
CA SER A 162 9.61 -27.24 6.59
C SER A 162 10.24 -27.98 5.38
N GLY A 163 9.41 -28.59 4.54
CA GLY A 163 9.81 -29.18 3.27
C GLY A 163 10.03 -30.70 3.30
N ASP A 164 9.77 -31.37 4.43
CA ASP A 164 9.90 -32.82 4.54
C ASP A 164 8.97 -33.57 3.56
N LEU A 165 7.75 -33.06 3.32
CA LEU A 165 6.81 -33.63 2.35
C LEU A 165 7.16 -33.37 0.88
N VAL A 166 8.02 -32.39 0.59
CA VAL A 166 8.44 -32.06 -0.79
C VAL A 166 9.19 -33.24 -1.43
N ARG A 167 9.84 -34.08 -0.62
CA ARG A 167 10.56 -35.27 -1.10
C ARG A 167 9.65 -36.47 -1.43
N LEU A 168 8.41 -36.46 -0.94
CA LEU A 168 7.44 -37.56 -1.13
C LEU A 168 6.49 -37.33 -2.29
N ALA A 169 6.37 -36.09 -2.75
CA ALA A 169 5.48 -35.75 -3.84
C ALA A 169 6.01 -36.33 -5.17
N ARG A 170 5.13 -36.94 -5.97
CA ARG A 170 5.46 -37.38 -7.33
C ARG A 170 5.99 -36.19 -8.15
N PRO A 171 6.93 -36.39 -9.10
CA PRO A 171 7.43 -35.32 -9.96
C PRO A 171 6.27 -34.57 -10.63
N GLY A 172 6.11 -33.27 -10.34
CA GLY A 172 5.02 -32.43 -10.85
C GLY A 172 4.00 -31.94 -9.81
N ILE A 173 4.10 -32.38 -8.54
CA ILE A 173 3.26 -31.90 -7.44
C ILE A 173 4.16 -31.10 -6.47
N GLU A 174 4.39 -29.82 -6.75
CA GLU A 174 5.11 -28.93 -5.82
C GLU A 174 4.16 -28.37 -4.76
N LEU A 175 4.57 -28.40 -3.49
CA LEU A 175 3.95 -27.60 -2.43
C LEU A 175 4.12 -26.11 -2.77
N ASP A 176 3.01 -25.37 -2.75
CA ASP A 176 2.74 -24.08 -3.44
C ASP A 176 3.69 -22.88 -3.11
N LEU A 177 4.71 -23.03 -2.27
CA LEU A 177 5.35 -21.87 -1.62
C LEU A 177 6.55 -21.25 -2.37
N ARG A 178 7.23 -21.98 -3.27
CA ARG A 178 8.51 -21.52 -3.89
C ARG A 178 8.52 -21.30 -5.41
N ARG A 179 7.38 -21.49 -6.10
CA ARG A 179 7.29 -21.25 -7.54
C ARG A 179 7.45 -19.76 -7.91
N PRO A 180 7.86 -19.46 -9.16
CA PRO A 180 7.69 -18.12 -9.74
C PRO A 180 6.22 -17.70 -9.70
N VAL A 181 5.96 -16.51 -9.17
CA VAL A 181 4.60 -15.96 -9.09
C VAL A 181 4.55 -14.61 -9.76
N HIS A 182 3.57 -14.42 -10.63
CA HIS A 182 3.25 -13.14 -11.23
C HIS A 182 1.99 -12.56 -10.60
N TYR A 183 2.09 -11.30 -10.19
CA TYR A 183 0.94 -10.54 -9.71
C TYR A 183 0.69 -9.33 -10.61
N LYS A 184 -0.60 -9.07 -10.84
CA LYS A 184 -1.08 -7.83 -11.41
C LYS A 184 -1.72 -6.99 -10.31
N GLY A 185 -1.14 -5.82 -10.06
CA GLY A 185 -1.66 -4.81 -9.14
C GLY A 185 -1.99 -3.52 -9.88
N HIS A 186 -2.03 -2.42 -9.13
CA HIS A 186 -2.18 -1.06 -9.66
C HIS A 186 -0.85 -0.30 -9.57
N ALA A 187 -0.49 0.36 -10.67
CA ALA A 187 0.63 1.28 -10.72
C ALA A 187 0.34 2.53 -9.90
N PHE A 188 1.08 2.74 -8.81
CA PHE A 188 0.94 3.92 -7.94
C PHE A 188 2.05 4.93 -8.16
N ASN A 189 3.27 4.46 -8.43
CA ASN A 189 4.37 5.30 -8.87
C ASN A 189 5.22 4.60 -9.95
N GLU A 190 5.52 5.36 -11.01
CA GLU A 190 6.25 4.86 -12.16
C GLU A 190 7.70 4.50 -11.83
N GLY A 191 8.23 3.48 -12.51
CA GLY A 191 9.62 3.06 -12.38
C GLY A 191 9.75 1.54 -12.48
N ILE A 192 10.98 1.04 -12.48
CA ILE A 192 11.25 -0.40 -12.43
C ILE A 192 12.26 -0.64 -11.32
N GLY A 193 11.87 -1.46 -10.34
CA GLY A 193 12.74 -1.94 -9.29
C GLY A 193 13.13 -3.39 -9.56
N LEU A 194 14.43 -3.70 -9.54
CA LEU A 194 14.94 -5.07 -9.48
C LEU A 194 15.70 -5.22 -8.18
N GLY A 195 15.38 -6.27 -7.43
CA GLY A 195 15.92 -6.40 -6.09
C GLY A 195 15.54 -7.69 -5.39
N HIS A 196 15.70 -7.66 -4.07
CA HIS A 196 15.32 -8.75 -3.18
C HIS A 196 14.25 -8.26 -2.20
N VAL A 197 13.33 -9.15 -1.87
CA VAL A 197 12.24 -8.87 -0.93
C VAL A 197 12.81 -8.54 0.44
N VAL A 198 12.32 -7.44 1.02
CA VAL A 198 12.40 -7.14 2.44
C VAL A 198 10.98 -6.95 2.95
N LEU A 199 10.52 -7.84 3.81
CA LEU A 199 9.24 -7.75 4.48
C LEU A 199 9.33 -6.68 5.57
N HIS A 200 8.47 -5.68 5.49
CA HIS A 200 8.42 -4.58 6.48
C HIS A 200 8.16 -5.10 7.90
N GLU A 201 7.27 -6.08 8.00
CA GLU A 201 7.07 -6.88 9.21
C GLU A 201 7.48 -8.31 8.86
N PRO A 202 8.75 -8.71 9.11
CA PRO A 202 9.17 -10.07 8.85
C PRO A 202 8.34 -11.03 9.71
N ARG A 203 7.97 -12.17 9.14
CA ARG A 203 7.39 -13.25 9.93
C ARG A 203 8.36 -13.61 11.06
N ILE A 204 7.82 -13.63 12.26
CA ILE A 204 8.48 -14.23 13.41
C ILE A 204 8.41 -15.74 13.19
N LEU A 205 9.56 -16.35 12.88
CA LEU A 205 9.68 -17.80 12.85
C LEU A 205 9.83 -18.28 14.29
N VAL A 206 8.86 -19.06 14.77
CA VAL A 206 9.00 -19.81 16.00
C VAL A 206 9.84 -21.04 15.68
N GLU A 207 11.15 -20.96 15.95
CA GLU A 207 12.08 -22.06 15.65
C GLU A 207 11.87 -23.27 16.59
N ASP A 208 11.53 -23.00 17.86
CA ASP A 208 11.33 -24.02 18.89
C ASP A 208 9.86 -24.07 19.33
N LEU A 209 9.17 -25.15 18.96
CA LEU A 209 7.74 -25.33 19.27
C LEU A 209 7.49 -25.92 20.67
N PHE A 210 8.47 -26.61 21.26
CA PHE A 210 8.29 -27.44 22.44
C PHE A 210 9.02 -26.89 23.66
N ALA A 211 8.30 -26.69 24.76
CA ALA A 211 8.89 -26.22 26.01
C ALA A 211 9.69 -27.33 26.71
N GLU A 212 10.95 -27.04 27.05
CA GLU A 212 11.76 -27.91 27.92
C GLU A 212 11.41 -27.72 29.39
N ASP A 213 11.17 -26.46 29.80
CA ASP A 213 10.74 -26.08 31.14
C ASP A 213 9.47 -25.22 31.05
N ILE A 214 8.34 -25.80 31.48
CA ILE A 214 7.03 -25.14 31.41
C ILE A 214 6.92 -23.99 32.40
N GLU A 215 7.50 -24.12 33.60
CA GLU A 215 7.42 -23.05 34.60
C GLU A 215 8.25 -21.85 34.12
N HIS A 216 9.41 -22.11 33.49
CA HIS A 216 10.20 -21.05 32.85
C HIS A 216 9.44 -20.37 31.70
N GLU A 217 8.82 -21.14 30.78
CA GLU A 217 8.05 -20.58 29.67
C GLU A 217 6.81 -19.81 30.14
N LYS A 218 6.18 -20.25 31.22
CA LYS A 218 5.07 -19.55 31.86
C LYS A 218 5.50 -18.22 32.46
N GLU A 219 6.64 -18.19 33.16
CA GLU A 219 7.23 -16.94 33.67
C GLU A 219 7.61 -15.99 32.52
N ARG A 220 8.21 -16.49 31.44
CA ARG A 220 8.53 -15.70 30.23
C ARG A 220 7.28 -15.08 29.60
N LEU A 221 6.22 -15.88 29.44
CA LEU A 221 4.94 -15.41 28.90
C LEU A 221 4.30 -14.34 29.79
N GLU A 222 4.28 -14.54 31.11
CA GLU A 222 3.71 -13.59 32.07
C GLU A 222 4.49 -12.26 32.06
N GLN A 223 5.82 -12.32 32.02
CA GLN A 223 6.68 -11.14 31.89
C GLN A 223 6.41 -10.39 30.58
N ALA A 224 6.34 -11.10 29.45
CA ALA A 224 6.08 -10.48 28.14
C ALA A 224 4.69 -9.83 28.06
N LEU A 225 3.65 -10.47 28.62
CA LEU A 225 2.30 -9.90 28.72
C LEU A 225 2.28 -8.67 29.63
N SER A 226 3.01 -8.69 30.75
CA SER A 226 3.13 -7.54 31.65
C SER A 226 3.83 -6.36 30.96
N SER A 227 4.96 -6.61 30.28
CA SER A 227 5.67 -5.60 29.49
C SER A 227 4.81 -5.04 28.35
N LEU A 228 4.02 -5.89 27.68
CA LEU A 228 3.08 -5.45 26.65
C LEU A 228 2.00 -4.52 27.21
N ARG A 229 1.40 -4.88 28.35
CA ARG A 229 0.40 -4.04 29.04
C ARG A 229 0.98 -2.69 29.44
N ILE A 230 2.17 -2.68 30.05
CA ILE A 230 2.87 -1.44 30.44
C ILE A 230 3.18 -0.60 29.20
N SER A 231 3.62 -1.22 28.10
CA SER A 231 3.89 -0.49 26.85
C SER A 231 2.62 0.15 26.26
N ILE A 232 1.48 -0.54 26.33
CA ILE A 232 0.18 0.00 25.89
C ILE A 232 -0.30 1.13 26.79
N ASP A 233 -0.17 0.97 28.12
CA ASP A 233 -0.54 2.00 29.07
C ASP A 233 0.40 3.24 28.97
N ASP A 234 1.69 3.07 28.69
CA ASP A 234 2.62 4.17 28.39
C ASP A 234 2.21 4.88 27.10
N MET A 235 1.90 4.13 26.03
CA MET A 235 1.39 4.71 24.77
C MET A 235 0.09 5.49 24.99
N LEU A 236 -0.82 5.02 25.84
CA LEU A 236 -2.08 5.72 26.17
C LEU A 236 -1.93 6.90 27.14
N SER A 237 -0.85 6.94 27.93
CA SER A 237 -0.57 7.99 28.92
C SER A 237 0.37 9.09 28.42
N ARG A 238 1.12 8.85 27.34
CA ARG A 238 1.85 9.89 26.60
C ARG A 238 0.87 10.96 26.11
N ARG A 239 1.06 12.21 26.57
CA ARG A 239 0.26 13.39 26.20
C ARG A 239 0.27 13.73 24.70
N ASP A 240 1.14 13.07 23.91
CA ASP A 240 1.27 13.23 22.47
C ASP A 240 0.32 12.32 21.66
N VAL A 241 -0.34 11.34 22.30
CA VAL A 241 -1.48 10.63 21.71
C VAL A 241 -2.71 11.51 21.91
N ALA A 242 -3.01 12.30 20.87
CA ALA A 242 -4.06 13.30 20.89
C ALA A 242 -5.37 12.76 21.49
N PHE A 243 -5.95 13.56 22.38
CA PHE A 243 -7.31 13.38 22.89
C PHE A 243 -8.27 13.26 21.69
N GLU A 244 -8.85 12.07 21.55
CA GLU A 244 -9.90 11.67 20.59
C GLU A 244 -9.47 11.47 19.11
N GLY A 245 -9.45 10.21 18.67
CA GLY A 245 -9.22 9.79 17.28
C GLY A 245 -9.21 8.26 17.10
N GLU A 246 -9.22 7.78 15.84
CA GLU A 246 -9.15 6.35 15.48
C GLU A 246 -7.93 5.65 16.10
N HIS A 247 -6.77 6.33 16.18
CA HIS A 247 -5.58 5.78 16.82
C HIS A 247 -5.75 5.49 18.32
N ARG A 248 -6.51 6.33 19.05
CA ARG A 248 -6.83 6.06 20.45
C ARG A 248 -7.81 4.90 20.56
N ALA A 249 -8.80 4.80 19.65
CA ALA A 249 -9.73 3.68 19.61
C ALA A 249 -9.06 2.34 19.28
N VAL A 250 -7.98 2.34 18.50
CA VAL A 250 -7.10 1.18 18.26
C VAL A 250 -6.29 0.84 19.52
N LEU A 251 -5.66 1.83 20.16
CA LEU A 251 -4.90 1.60 21.40
C LEU A 251 -5.80 1.15 22.56
N GLU A 252 -7.04 1.64 22.64
CA GLU A 252 -8.06 1.16 23.57
C GLU A 252 -8.50 -0.27 23.25
N ALA A 253 -8.58 -0.65 21.98
CA ALA A 253 -8.77 -2.05 21.55
C ALA A 253 -7.60 -2.93 22.02
N TYR A 254 -6.36 -2.49 21.79
CA TYR A 254 -5.16 -3.20 22.25
C TYR A 254 -5.19 -3.39 23.76
N ARG A 255 -5.56 -2.35 24.51
CA ARG A 255 -5.71 -2.43 25.97
C ARG A 255 -6.83 -3.39 26.39
N MET A 256 -7.95 -3.40 25.67
CA MET A 256 -9.05 -4.33 25.93
C MET A 256 -8.60 -5.78 25.73
N PHE A 257 -7.96 -6.09 24.60
CA PHE A 257 -7.44 -7.44 24.31
C PHE A 257 -6.29 -7.86 25.24
N ALA A 258 -5.35 -6.97 25.54
CA ALA A 258 -4.23 -7.26 26.42
C ALA A 258 -4.66 -7.56 27.88
N ASN A 259 -5.80 -7.02 28.29
CA ASN A 259 -6.42 -7.27 29.59
C ASN A 259 -7.51 -8.35 29.54
N ASP A 260 -7.78 -8.96 28.38
CA ASP A 260 -8.72 -10.06 28.26
C ASP A 260 -8.18 -11.30 28.99
N ARG A 261 -8.90 -11.68 30.05
CA ARG A 261 -8.57 -12.87 30.85
C ARG A 261 -8.70 -14.16 30.05
N GLY A 262 -9.61 -14.21 29.07
CA GLY A 262 -9.78 -15.36 28.18
C GLY A 262 -8.60 -15.54 27.23
N TRP A 263 -8.02 -14.44 26.72
CA TRP A 263 -6.82 -14.50 25.88
C TRP A 263 -5.61 -15.00 26.68
N GLY A 264 -5.36 -14.41 27.85
CA GLY A 264 -4.28 -14.86 28.75
C GLY A 264 -4.41 -16.33 29.15
N ARG A 265 -5.61 -16.77 29.53
CA ARG A 265 -5.85 -18.17 29.92
C ARG A 265 -5.56 -19.16 28.80
N ARG A 266 -5.95 -18.86 27.55
CA ARG A 266 -5.66 -19.73 26.39
C ARG A 266 -4.18 -19.83 26.10
N LEU A 267 -3.43 -18.73 26.26
CA LEU A 267 -1.97 -18.73 26.11
C LEU A 267 -1.31 -19.59 27.20
N GLU A 268 -1.73 -19.42 28.46
CA GLU A 268 -1.25 -20.24 29.58
C GLU A 268 -1.59 -21.73 29.41
N GLU A 269 -2.81 -22.05 28.97
CA GLU A 269 -3.24 -23.43 28.66
C GLU A 269 -2.37 -24.05 27.55
N ALA A 270 -2.06 -23.28 26.50
CA ALA A 270 -1.19 -23.73 25.42
C ALA A 270 0.25 -24.03 25.90
N VAL A 271 0.82 -23.16 26.75
CA VAL A 271 2.14 -23.40 27.37
C VAL A 271 2.09 -24.61 28.32
N GLN A 272 1.05 -24.71 29.15
CA GLN A 272 0.85 -25.83 30.08
C GLN A 272 0.77 -27.19 29.36
N ASN A 273 0.22 -27.18 28.14
CA ASN A 273 0.12 -28.35 27.29
C ASN A 273 1.46 -28.77 26.66
N GLY A 274 2.51 -27.95 26.76
CA GLY A 274 3.88 -28.29 26.36
C GLY A 274 4.49 -27.43 25.25
N LEU A 275 3.85 -26.31 24.89
CA LEU A 275 4.38 -25.37 23.89
C LEU A 275 5.28 -24.31 24.53
N THR A 276 6.24 -23.79 23.76
CA THR A 276 6.97 -22.55 24.11
C THR A 276 6.02 -21.35 24.14
N ALA A 277 6.42 -20.27 24.81
CA ALA A 277 5.63 -19.04 24.87
C ALA A 277 5.33 -18.48 23.47
N GLU A 278 6.28 -18.55 22.55
CA GLU A 278 6.12 -18.10 21.17
C GLU A 278 5.13 -18.98 20.40
N ALA A 279 5.25 -20.31 20.50
CA ALA A 279 4.36 -21.25 19.83
C ALA A 279 2.93 -21.16 20.37
N ALA A 280 2.76 -20.89 21.67
CA ALA A 280 1.46 -20.66 22.28
C ALA A 280 0.77 -19.42 21.71
N VAL A 281 1.50 -18.31 21.49
CA VAL A 281 0.94 -17.10 20.87
C VAL A 281 0.52 -17.35 19.43
N GLU A 282 1.34 -18.04 18.64
CA GLU A 282 1.02 -18.38 17.25
C GLU A 282 -0.21 -19.29 17.14
N LYS A 283 -0.30 -20.32 18.00
CA LYS A 283 -1.46 -21.22 18.07
C LYS A 283 -2.75 -20.44 18.30
N VAL A 284 -2.79 -19.67 19.40
CA VAL A 284 -4.00 -18.93 19.82
C VAL A 284 -4.41 -17.90 18.75
N GLN A 285 -3.44 -17.27 18.09
CA GLN A 285 -3.69 -16.36 16.97
C GLN A 285 -4.31 -17.08 15.77
N SER A 286 -3.76 -18.22 15.36
CA SER A 286 -4.27 -19.02 14.25
C SER A 286 -5.72 -19.49 14.50
N ASP A 287 -6.01 -19.95 15.72
CA ASP A 287 -7.34 -20.40 16.13
C ASP A 287 -8.37 -19.26 16.13
N MET A 288 -7.96 -18.05 16.52
CA MET A 288 -8.82 -16.86 16.45
C MET A 288 -9.08 -16.45 15.00
N ARG A 289 -8.05 -16.46 14.14
CA ARG A 289 -8.18 -16.16 12.71
C ARG A 289 -9.14 -17.13 12.02
N ALA A 290 -9.00 -18.43 12.27
CA ALA A 290 -9.85 -19.46 11.67
C ALA A 290 -11.34 -19.29 12.02
N ARG A 291 -11.64 -18.90 13.28
CA ARG A 291 -13.02 -18.59 13.70
C ARG A 291 -13.62 -17.41 12.95
N MET A 292 -12.78 -16.43 12.58
CA MET A 292 -13.17 -15.13 12.02
C MET A 292 -13.45 -15.14 10.51
N ILE A 293 -12.92 -16.12 9.76
CA ILE A 293 -13.03 -16.21 8.29
C ILE A 293 -14.50 -16.18 7.81
N HIS A 294 -15.42 -16.70 8.61
CA HIS A 294 -16.85 -16.78 8.28
C HIS A 294 -17.70 -15.65 8.88
N MET A 295 -17.08 -14.63 9.50
CA MET A 295 -17.81 -13.49 10.04
C MET A 295 -18.04 -12.40 8.98
N THR A 296 -19.32 -12.06 8.81
CA THR A 296 -19.78 -11.05 7.84
C THR A 296 -19.58 -9.62 8.30
N ASP A 297 -19.55 -9.37 9.61
CA ASP A 297 -19.49 -8.03 10.21
C ASP A 297 -18.15 -7.31 9.93
N PRO A 298 -18.16 -6.17 9.20
CA PRO A 298 -16.97 -5.37 8.94
C PRO A 298 -16.28 -4.83 10.20
N TYR A 299 -17.03 -4.45 11.23
CA TYR A 299 -16.49 -3.90 12.48
C TYR A 299 -15.63 -4.94 13.21
N LEU A 300 -16.12 -6.19 13.26
CA LEU A 300 -15.39 -7.27 13.89
C LEU A 300 -14.13 -7.67 13.07
N ARG A 301 -14.16 -7.51 11.75
CA ARG A 301 -13.00 -7.77 10.87
C ARG A 301 -11.87 -6.76 11.10
N GLU A 302 -12.19 -5.49 11.31
CA GLU A 302 -11.24 -4.43 11.64
C GLU A 302 -10.59 -4.65 13.02
N ARG A 303 -11.36 -5.11 14.01
CA ARG A 303 -10.82 -5.51 15.32
C ARG A 303 -9.94 -6.75 15.28
N MET A 304 -10.06 -7.59 14.25
CA MET A 304 -9.19 -8.76 14.08
C MET A 304 -7.77 -8.34 13.66
N SER A 305 -7.63 -7.35 12.78
CA SER A 305 -6.31 -6.78 12.49
C SER A 305 -5.68 -6.18 13.75
N ASP A 306 -6.49 -5.52 14.61
CA ASP A 306 -5.99 -5.00 15.88
C ASP A 306 -5.44 -6.11 16.78
N PHE A 307 -6.13 -7.26 16.85
CA PHE A 307 -5.68 -8.42 17.62
C PHE A 307 -4.40 -9.04 17.02
N ASP A 308 -4.33 -9.17 15.70
CA ASP A 308 -3.15 -9.72 15.01
C ASP A 308 -1.90 -8.86 15.28
N ASP A 309 -2.04 -7.54 15.28
CA ASP A 309 -0.96 -6.62 15.62
C ASP A 309 -0.50 -6.79 17.07
N LEU A 310 -1.45 -6.97 18.00
CA LEU A 310 -1.16 -7.20 19.41
C LEU A 310 -0.40 -8.52 19.62
N ALA A 311 -0.82 -9.61 18.96
CA ALA A 311 -0.14 -10.90 19.01
C ALA A 311 1.28 -10.80 18.43
N ASN A 312 1.45 -10.12 17.30
CA ASN A 312 2.76 -9.87 16.70
C ASN A 312 3.67 -9.04 17.62
N ARG A 313 3.12 -8.06 18.35
CA ARG A 313 3.87 -7.29 19.36
C ARG A 313 4.31 -8.16 20.53
N LEU A 314 3.44 -9.05 21.02
CA LEU A 314 3.79 -10.01 22.07
C LEU A 314 4.93 -10.94 21.64
N LEU A 315 4.86 -11.49 20.42
CA LEU A 315 5.92 -12.31 19.83
C LEU A 315 7.25 -11.56 19.73
N ARG A 316 7.24 -10.27 19.34
CA ARG A 316 8.46 -9.43 19.29
C ARG A 316 9.11 -9.27 20.67
N GLN A 317 8.29 -9.11 21.71
CA GLN A 317 8.79 -9.02 23.10
C GLN A 317 9.42 -10.34 23.54
N LEU A 318 8.79 -11.48 23.23
CA LEU A 318 9.29 -12.80 23.60
C LEU A 318 10.65 -13.14 22.95
N ILE A 319 10.86 -12.69 21.71
CA ILE A 319 12.10 -12.95 20.94
C ILE A 319 13.20 -11.93 21.24
N GLY A 320 12.88 -10.83 21.94
CA GLY A 320 13.87 -9.82 22.35
C GLY A 320 14.48 -9.02 21.19
N ARG A 321 13.88 -9.03 19.98
CA ARG A 321 14.35 -8.25 18.84
C ARG A 321 13.46 -7.02 18.61
N GLY A 322 14.01 -5.85 18.92
CA GLY A 322 13.37 -4.56 18.61
C GLY A 322 13.42 -4.22 17.10
N PRO A 323 12.66 -3.18 16.66
CA PRO A 323 12.64 -2.71 15.28
C PRO A 323 14.02 -2.37 14.70
N ASP A 324 14.96 -1.94 15.55
CA ASP A 324 16.30 -1.50 15.16
C ASP A 324 17.19 -2.59 14.53
N ALA A 325 16.90 -3.87 14.76
CA ALA A 325 17.68 -4.97 14.22
C ALA A 325 17.51 -5.17 12.69
N LEU A 326 16.37 -4.76 12.13
CA LEU A 326 16.06 -4.91 10.69
C LEU A 326 16.87 -3.95 9.80
N SER A 327 17.18 -2.76 10.31
CA SER A 327 17.92 -1.73 9.58
C SER A 327 19.38 -2.13 9.27
N GLN A 328 19.97 -3.04 10.04
CA GLN A 328 21.37 -3.45 9.88
C GLN A 328 21.59 -4.57 8.84
N LEU A 329 20.54 -5.32 8.47
CA LEU A 329 20.62 -6.50 7.58
C LEU A 329 20.11 -6.26 6.15
N MET A 330 19.69 -5.04 5.80
CA MET A 330 19.06 -4.78 4.51
C MET A 330 20.04 -4.86 3.31
N PRO A 331 19.69 -5.62 2.24
CA PRO A 331 20.46 -5.65 1.00
C PRO A 331 20.44 -4.28 0.30
N LYS A 332 21.45 -4.01 -0.54
CA LYS A 332 21.57 -2.73 -1.30
C LYS A 332 20.49 -2.54 -2.38
N ASN A 333 19.75 -3.59 -2.70
CA ASN A 333 18.68 -3.60 -3.68
C ASN A 333 17.37 -4.11 -3.04
N ALA A 334 16.98 -3.53 -1.91
CA ALA A 334 15.80 -3.93 -1.17
C ALA A 334 14.52 -3.48 -1.91
N ILE A 335 13.55 -4.38 -2.04
CA ILE A 335 12.17 -4.08 -2.41
C ILE A 335 11.31 -4.36 -1.18
N LEU A 336 10.73 -3.30 -0.63
CA LEU A 336 9.86 -3.42 0.54
C LEU A 336 8.53 -4.05 0.13
N VAL A 337 8.13 -5.09 0.83
CA VAL A 337 6.83 -5.75 0.66
C VAL A 337 6.09 -5.66 1.98
N ALA A 338 4.89 -5.06 1.97
CA ALA A 338 4.08 -4.87 3.16
C ALA A 338 2.60 -5.09 2.85
N ARG A 339 1.81 -5.46 3.87
CA ARG A 339 0.36 -5.52 3.73
C ARG A 339 -0.20 -4.10 3.67
N ASN A 340 0.11 -3.34 4.72
CA ASN A 340 -0.11 -1.91 4.84
C ASN A 340 1.11 -1.31 5.56
N MET A 341 1.36 -0.02 5.39
CA MET A 341 2.48 0.69 6.02
C MET A 341 2.20 2.19 6.07
N GLY A 342 2.61 2.85 7.16
CA GLY A 342 2.53 4.29 7.34
C GLY A 342 3.60 5.07 6.57
N ALA A 343 3.33 6.34 6.29
CA ALA A 343 4.27 7.21 5.58
C ALA A 343 5.57 7.51 6.36
N ALA A 344 5.47 7.59 7.69
CA ALA A 344 6.62 7.80 8.57
C ALA A 344 7.56 6.58 8.57
N GLU A 345 6.98 5.38 8.61
CA GLU A 345 7.73 4.12 8.62
C GLU A 345 8.58 3.96 7.35
N LEU A 346 8.08 4.39 6.18
CA LEU A 346 8.85 4.37 4.95
C LEU A 346 10.10 5.27 5.02
N LEU A 347 10.05 6.37 5.78
CA LEU A 347 11.17 7.30 5.94
C LEU A 347 12.27 6.77 6.87
N ASP A 348 11.94 5.82 7.74
CA ASP A 348 12.92 5.17 8.62
C ASP A 348 13.88 4.25 7.84
N TYR A 349 13.51 3.85 6.62
CA TYR A 349 14.34 3.03 5.77
C TYR A 349 15.41 3.85 5.02
N PRO A 350 16.67 3.35 4.93
CA PRO A 350 17.73 4.01 4.19
C PRO A 350 17.42 4.08 2.68
N ARG A 351 17.16 5.30 2.20
CA ARG A 351 16.76 5.60 0.81
C ARG A 351 17.73 5.05 -0.24
N ASP A 352 19.03 5.00 0.05
CA ASP A 352 20.05 4.53 -0.90
C ASP A 352 19.96 3.04 -1.22
N ARG A 353 19.27 2.26 -0.37
CA ARG A 353 19.09 0.80 -0.52
C ARG A 353 17.73 0.41 -1.10
N LEU A 354 16.74 1.29 -1.04
CA LEU A 354 15.39 1.03 -1.54
C LEU A 354 15.30 1.12 -3.06
N ARG A 355 14.70 0.08 -3.67
CA ARG A 355 14.52 -0.03 -5.13
C ARG A 355 13.07 -0.22 -5.57
N GLY A 356 12.16 -0.52 -4.65
CA GLY A 356 10.73 -0.54 -4.92
C GLY A 356 9.91 -0.73 -3.64
N LEU A 357 8.60 -0.51 -3.77
CA LEU A 357 7.60 -0.75 -2.73
C LEU A 357 6.43 -1.53 -3.32
N VAL A 358 6.03 -2.61 -2.66
CA VAL A 358 4.86 -3.41 -3.00
C VAL A 358 3.91 -3.44 -1.81
N LEU A 359 2.66 -3.04 -2.05
CA LEU A 359 1.63 -3.02 -1.04
C LEU A 359 0.51 -4.02 -1.39
N GLU A 360 0.16 -4.90 -0.44
CA GLU A 360 -1.01 -5.78 -0.58
C GLU A 360 -2.31 -4.97 -0.59
N GLU A 361 -2.36 -3.94 0.25
CA GLU A 361 -3.46 -2.99 0.39
C GLU A 361 -2.96 -1.56 0.22
N GLY A 362 -3.72 -0.73 -0.50
CA GLY A 362 -3.37 0.67 -0.70
C GLY A 362 -4.24 1.35 -1.73
N ALA A 363 -4.37 2.67 -1.59
CA ALA A 363 -5.01 3.55 -2.56
C ALA A 363 -3.96 4.50 -3.17
N PRO A 364 -4.14 4.97 -4.42
CA PRO A 364 -3.26 5.96 -5.02
C PRO A 364 -3.08 7.25 -4.20
N THR A 365 -4.08 7.58 -3.37
CA THR A 365 -4.11 8.76 -2.50
C THR A 365 -3.53 8.50 -1.10
N SER A 366 -3.09 7.28 -0.77
CA SER A 366 -2.58 6.99 0.57
C SER A 366 -1.27 7.74 0.86
N HIS A 367 -1.07 8.14 2.12
CA HIS A 367 0.08 8.94 2.52
C HIS A 367 1.43 8.30 2.16
N ILE A 368 1.54 6.98 2.32
CA ILE A 368 2.74 6.24 1.91
C ILE A 368 3.00 6.32 0.41
N VAL A 369 1.96 6.24 -0.42
CA VAL A 369 2.10 6.35 -1.89
C VAL A 369 2.53 7.75 -2.30
N ILE A 370 2.00 8.79 -1.65
CA ILE A 370 2.41 10.18 -1.88
C ILE A 370 3.89 10.36 -1.55
N VAL A 371 4.36 9.84 -0.41
CA VAL A 371 5.77 9.92 0.00
C VAL A 371 6.66 9.10 -0.93
N ALA A 372 6.28 7.86 -1.26
CA ALA A 372 7.01 7.01 -2.21
C ALA A 372 7.17 7.69 -3.58
N ARG A 373 6.12 8.38 -4.05
CA ARG A 373 6.15 9.18 -5.27
C ARG A 373 7.09 10.37 -5.16
N ALA A 374 7.08 11.10 -4.05
CA ALA A 374 7.98 12.23 -3.82
C ALA A 374 9.47 11.82 -3.82
N ILE A 375 9.79 10.64 -3.26
CA ILE A 375 11.18 10.14 -3.24
C ILE A 375 11.58 9.39 -4.53
N GLY A 376 10.64 9.17 -5.46
CA GLY A 376 10.87 8.51 -6.75
C GLY A 376 10.98 6.98 -6.67
N LEU A 377 10.38 6.36 -5.67
CA LEU A 377 10.43 4.91 -5.45
C LEU A 377 9.34 4.21 -6.29
N PRO A 378 9.66 3.23 -7.18
CA PRO A 378 8.66 2.49 -7.94
C PRO A 378 7.68 1.79 -7.01
N THR A 379 6.37 2.01 -7.19
CA THR A 379 5.35 1.51 -6.25
C THR A 379 4.20 0.84 -6.99
N VAL A 380 3.92 -0.41 -6.61
CA VAL A 380 2.72 -1.15 -7.06
C VAL A 380 1.91 -1.51 -5.83
N GLY A 381 0.62 -1.20 -5.83
CA GLY A 381 -0.27 -1.55 -4.73
C GLY A 381 -1.43 -2.44 -5.16
N GLN A 382 -2.25 -2.85 -4.19
CA GLN A 382 -3.36 -3.79 -4.36
C GLN A 382 -2.90 -5.17 -4.85
N VAL A 383 -1.70 -5.60 -4.43
CA VAL A 383 -1.09 -6.86 -4.84
C VAL A 383 -1.49 -7.98 -3.87
N LYS A 384 -2.74 -8.41 -3.94
CA LYS A 384 -3.33 -9.39 -3.00
C LYS A 384 -2.51 -10.67 -2.91
N GLY A 385 -2.21 -11.11 -1.68
CA GLY A 385 -1.50 -12.34 -1.39
C GLY A 385 0.03 -12.26 -1.50
N VAL A 386 0.62 -11.13 -1.93
CA VAL A 386 2.08 -11.02 -2.13
C VAL A 386 2.88 -11.25 -0.86
N VAL A 387 2.43 -10.67 0.27
CA VAL A 387 3.08 -10.83 1.59
C VAL A 387 3.04 -12.29 2.04
N SER A 388 1.99 -13.03 1.67
CA SER A 388 1.85 -14.43 2.08
C SER A 388 2.77 -15.39 1.34
N MET A 389 3.22 -15.03 0.14
CA MET A 389 3.99 -15.87 -0.78
C MET A 389 5.47 -15.49 -0.86
N ALA A 390 5.82 -14.27 -0.43
CA ALA A 390 7.19 -13.76 -0.46
C ALA A 390 7.95 -14.09 0.82
N GLU A 391 9.20 -14.51 0.68
CA GLU A 391 10.16 -14.68 1.78
C GLU A 391 11.24 -13.58 1.71
N ASN A 392 11.82 -13.21 2.86
CA ASN A 392 12.94 -12.29 2.88
C ASN A 392 14.10 -12.83 2.04
N GLY A 393 14.61 -12.02 1.12
CA GLY A 393 15.69 -12.41 0.21
C GLY A 393 15.22 -12.97 -1.13
N ASP A 394 13.93 -13.20 -1.36
CA ASP A 394 13.43 -13.65 -2.67
C ASP A 394 13.75 -12.62 -3.77
N PRO A 395 14.20 -13.04 -4.96
CA PRO A 395 14.35 -12.13 -6.09
C PRO A 395 12.98 -11.63 -6.54
N ILE A 396 12.86 -10.32 -6.75
CA ILE A 396 11.60 -9.66 -7.08
C ILE A 396 11.83 -8.51 -8.06
N ILE A 397 10.91 -8.39 -9.02
CA ILE A 397 10.84 -7.27 -9.96
C ILE A 397 9.52 -6.54 -9.75
N VAL A 398 9.59 -5.22 -9.64
CA VAL A 398 8.43 -4.33 -9.52
C VAL A 398 8.39 -3.41 -10.73
N ASP A 399 7.39 -3.55 -11.58
CA ASP A 399 7.08 -2.63 -12.68
C ASP A 399 5.97 -1.67 -12.24
N GLY A 400 6.39 -0.50 -11.77
CA GLY A 400 5.49 0.59 -11.39
C GLY A 400 4.84 1.30 -12.57
N VAL A 401 5.17 0.96 -13.83
CA VAL A 401 4.51 1.50 -15.02
C VAL A 401 3.34 0.62 -15.43
N ASP A 402 3.59 -0.68 -15.57
CA ASP A 402 2.57 -1.64 -16.00
C ASP A 402 1.77 -2.22 -14.82
N GLY A 403 2.11 -1.86 -13.58
CA GLY A 403 1.46 -2.33 -12.36
C GLY A 403 1.72 -3.81 -12.07
N GLN A 404 2.91 -4.31 -12.39
CA GLN A 404 3.22 -5.74 -12.31
C GLN A 404 4.28 -6.03 -11.25
N VAL A 405 4.14 -7.18 -10.59
CA VAL A 405 5.15 -7.69 -9.65
C VAL A 405 5.47 -9.12 -10.03
N HIS A 406 6.76 -9.41 -10.24
CA HIS A 406 7.26 -10.76 -10.49
C HIS A 406 8.07 -11.21 -9.29
N LEU A 407 7.57 -12.18 -8.54
CA LEU A 407 8.26 -12.83 -7.43
C LEU A 407 8.92 -14.10 -7.94
N ARG A 408 10.22 -14.26 -7.63
CA ARG A 408 11.07 -15.35 -8.13
C ARG A 408 11.00 -15.49 -9.66
N PRO A 409 11.21 -14.41 -10.43
CA PRO A 409 11.08 -14.45 -11.88
C PRO A 409 12.09 -15.41 -12.52
N PRO A 410 11.74 -16.06 -13.64
CA PRO A 410 12.71 -16.80 -14.44
C PRO A 410 13.70 -15.85 -15.13
N THR A 411 14.87 -16.39 -15.48
CA THR A 411 16.04 -15.62 -15.96
C THR A 411 15.80 -14.82 -17.25
N ASP A 412 14.90 -15.29 -18.10
CA ASP A 412 14.47 -14.60 -19.33
C ASP A 412 13.72 -13.29 -19.02
N ILE A 413 12.81 -13.34 -18.05
CA ILE A 413 12.09 -12.15 -17.54
C ILE A 413 13.07 -11.19 -16.86
N GLU A 414 13.98 -11.70 -16.01
CA GLU A 414 15.01 -10.86 -15.40
C GLU A 414 15.86 -10.11 -16.44
N THR A 415 16.27 -10.81 -17.50
CA THR A 415 17.10 -10.24 -18.57
C THR A 415 16.34 -9.16 -19.35
N ALA A 416 15.09 -9.43 -19.74
CA ALA A 416 14.25 -8.47 -20.46
C ALA A 416 14.02 -7.18 -19.65
N TYR A 417 13.75 -7.30 -18.35
CA TYR A 417 13.59 -6.16 -17.46
C TYR A 417 14.91 -5.41 -17.22
N ALA A 418 16.03 -6.12 -17.07
CA ALA A 418 17.34 -5.50 -16.97
C ALA A 418 17.70 -4.68 -18.22
N GLU A 419 17.36 -5.16 -19.41
CA GLU A 419 17.49 -4.41 -20.66
C GLU A 419 16.57 -3.18 -20.71
N LYS A 420 15.30 -3.31 -20.30
CA LYS A 420 14.33 -2.20 -20.16
C LYS A 420 14.90 -1.11 -19.24
N VAL A 421 15.55 -1.48 -18.13
CA VAL A 421 16.23 -0.54 -17.22
C VAL A 421 17.47 0.09 -17.85
N ARG A 422 18.32 -0.68 -18.54
CA ARG A 422 19.50 -0.14 -19.25
C ARG A 422 19.10 0.86 -20.33
N PHE A 423 18.06 0.56 -21.10
CA PHE A 423 17.53 1.45 -22.12
C PHE A 423 17.02 2.77 -21.51
N ARG A 424 16.27 2.70 -20.40
CA ARG A 424 15.87 3.89 -19.64
C ARG A 424 17.07 4.69 -19.13
N ALA A 425 18.10 4.02 -18.58
CA ALA A 425 19.31 4.69 -18.11
C ALA A 425 20.05 5.42 -19.24
N ARG A 426 20.11 4.84 -20.46
CA ARG A 426 20.67 5.50 -21.65
C ARG A 426 19.85 6.74 -22.04
N ARG A 427 18.51 6.65 -22.08
CA ARG A 427 17.63 7.82 -22.32
C ARG A 427 17.81 8.89 -21.24
N GLN A 428 17.94 8.51 -19.97
CA GLN A 428 18.19 9.45 -18.87
C GLN A 428 19.52 10.19 -19.07
N LYS A 429 20.56 9.52 -19.57
CA LYS A 429 21.85 10.15 -19.88
C LYS A 429 21.70 11.19 -21.00
N LEU A 430 20.97 10.85 -22.08
CA LEU A 430 20.64 11.80 -23.14
C LEU A 430 19.90 13.03 -22.59
N TYR A 431 18.93 12.84 -21.69
CA TYR A 431 18.19 13.96 -21.09
C TYR A 431 19.06 14.83 -20.18
N ARG A 432 20.06 14.26 -19.49
CA ARG A 432 21.03 15.04 -18.72
C ARG A 432 21.85 15.97 -19.63
N GLU A 433 22.15 15.55 -20.85
CA GLU A 433 22.83 16.40 -21.84
C GLU A 433 21.94 17.54 -22.38
N LEU A 434 20.61 17.41 -22.26
CA LEU A 434 19.64 18.45 -22.61
C LEU A 434 19.39 19.45 -21.47
N ARG A 435 19.88 19.18 -20.26
CA ARG A 435 19.59 19.94 -19.05
C ARG A 435 19.84 21.44 -19.21
N ASP A 436 21.04 21.81 -19.67
CA ASP A 436 21.49 23.20 -19.78
C ASP A 436 21.18 23.82 -21.15
N LYS A 437 20.57 23.05 -22.07
CA LYS A 437 20.17 23.56 -23.39
C LYS A 437 18.88 24.37 -23.26
N PRO A 438 18.73 25.45 -24.06
CA PRO A 438 17.52 26.25 -24.06
C PRO A 438 16.34 25.43 -24.57
N CYS A 439 15.16 25.65 -23.98
CA CYS A 439 13.93 24.98 -24.36
C CYS A 439 13.19 25.81 -25.41
N VAL A 440 13.56 25.58 -26.66
CA VAL A 440 13.04 26.29 -27.84
C VAL A 440 12.62 25.25 -28.86
N THR A 441 11.51 25.48 -29.54
CA THR A 441 11.00 24.59 -30.59
C THR A 441 11.89 24.63 -31.83
N LYS A 442 11.67 23.69 -32.75
CA LYS A 442 12.44 23.59 -34.01
C LYS A 442 12.33 24.86 -34.85
N ASP A 443 11.18 25.53 -34.78
CA ASP A 443 10.85 26.80 -35.42
C ASP A 443 11.12 28.05 -34.55
N GLY A 444 11.79 27.89 -33.39
CA GLY A 444 12.33 29.01 -32.60
C GLY A 444 11.39 29.62 -31.55
N ALA A 445 10.23 29.01 -31.28
CA ALA A 445 9.33 29.46 -30.21
C ALA A 445 9.82 29.01 -28.82
N PRO A 446 9.98 29.92 -27.84
CA PRO A 446 10.39 29.56 -26.49
C PRO A 446 9.26 28.86 -25.73
N VAL A 447 9.62 27.86 -24.90
CA VAL A 447 8.70 27.12 -24.03
C VAL A 447 9.30 27.03 -22.62
N ASP A 448 8.54 27.46 -21.62
CA ASP A 448 8.94 27.36 -20.22
C ASP A 448 8.53 26.01 -19.63
N LEU A 449 9.53 25.19 -19.29
CA LEU A 449 9.34 23.95 -18.55
C LEU A 449 9.63 24.20 -17.07
N LEU A 450 8.57 24.16 -16.27
CA LEU A 450 8.60 24.42 -14.84
C LEU A 450 8.46 23.09 -14.08
N MET A 451 8.94 23.06 -12.84
CA MET A 451 8.75 21.90 -11.96
C MET A 451 7.60 22.11 -10.95
N ASN A 452 6.91 21.02 -10.65
CA ASN A 452 6.05 20.88 -9.48
C ASN A 452 6.90 20.38 -8.31
N ALA A 453 6.73 20.99 -7.14
CA ALA A 453 7.38 20.59 -5.89
C ALA A 453 6.39 20.71 -4.72
N GLY A 454 6.70 20.10 -3.58
CA GLY A 454 5.92 20.32 -2.36
C GLY A 454 6.65 20.05 -1.06
N LEU A 455 7.87 19.51 -1.10
CA LEU A 455 8.73 19.32 0.06
C LEU A 455 10.11 19.94 -0.19
N ALA A 456 10.83 20.27 0.90
CA ALA A 456 12.20 20.79 0.80
C ALA A 456 13.16 19.81 0.10
N VAL A 457 12.90 18.49 0.21
CA VAL A 457 13.68 17.44 -0.45
C VAL A 457 13.58 17.46 -1.98
N ASP A 458 12.59 18.17 -2.55
CA ASP A 458 12.43 18.31 -3.99
C ASP A 458 13.36 19.40 -4.57
N LEU A 459 13.85 20.33 -3.74
CA LEU A 459 14.59 21.51 -4.19
C LEU A 459 15.89 21.19 -4.96
N PRO A 460 16.71 20.19 -4.56
CA PRO A 460 17.87 19.78 -5.35
C PRO A 460 17.51 19.33 -6.78
N GLN A 461 16.29 18.85 -7.00
CA GLN A 461 15.82 18.38 -8.31
C GLN A 461 15.59 19.55 -9.28
N LEU A 462 15.40 20.79 -8.81
CA LEU A 462 15.27 21.98 -9.67
C LEU A 462 16.49 22.15 -10.56
N THR A 463 17.66 22.06 -9.92
CA THR A 463 18.94 22.21 -10.59
C THR A 463 19.20 21.00 -11.47
N GLN A 464 18.97 19.77 -10.97
CA GLN A 464 19.24 18.52 -11.70
C GLN A 464 18.36 18.33 -12.95
N SER A 465 17.10 18.75 -12.92
CA SER A 465 16.15 18.61 -14.04
C SER A 465 16.35 19.68 -15.12
N GLY A 466 16.98 20.82 -14.79
CA GLY A 466 17.14 21.93 -15.72
C GLY A 466 15.82 22.68 -15.98
N ALA A 467 14.94 22.73 -14.99
CA ALA A 467 13.69 23.51 -15.06
C ALA A 467 13.97 25.02 -15.06
N SER A 468 13.11 25.79 -15.72
CA SER A 468 13.15 27.26 -15.74
C SER A 468 12.72 27.89 -14.41
N GLY A 469 12.04 27.13 -13.54
CA GLY A 469 11.56 27.57 -12.24
C GLY A 469 10.58 26.57 -11.61
N ILE A 470 9.90 27.00 -10.55
CA ILE A 470 8.85 26.23 -9.87
C ILE A 470 7.50 26.80 -10.28
N GLY A 471 6.73 26.04 -11.06
CA GLY A 471 5.41 26.46 -11.55
C GLY A 471 4.29 26.15 -10.56
N LEU A 472 4.52 25.23 -9.63
CA LEU A 472 3.62 24.91 -8.54
C LEU A 472 4.42 24.39 -7.34
N PHE A 473 4.47 25.17 -6.26
CA PHE A 473 4.88 24.69 -4.94
C PHE A 473 3.64 24.40 -4.10
N ARG A 474 3.37 23.12 -3.86
CA ARG A 474 2.26 22.63 -3.04
C ARG A 474 2.59 22.81 -1.57
N THR A 475 1.89 23.70 -0.89
CA THR A 475 2.17 23.98 0.53
C THR A 475 1.58 22.90 1.44
N GLU A 476 0.57 22.17 0.97
CA GLU A 476 -0.22 21.23 1.79
C GLU A 476 0.57 20.05 2.33
N LEU A 477 1.58 19.57 1.58
CA LEU A 477 2.37 18.39 2.00
C LEU A 477 3.07 18.63 3.33
N GLN A 478 3.52 19.86 3.60
CA GLN A 478 4.11 20.22 4.89
C GLN A 478 3.09 20.13 6.04
N PHE A 479 1.84 20.51 5.80
CA PHE A 479 0.77 20.42 6.79
C PHE A 479 0.41 18.96 7.06
N MET A 480 0.40 18.12 6.02
CA MET A 480 0.06 16.70 6.15
C MET A 480 1.12 15.90 6.93
N VAL A 481 2.41 16.23 6.77
CA VAL A 481 3.52 15.54 7.45
C VAL A 481 3.74 16.07 8.87
N ALA A 482 3.22 17.25 9.20
CA ALA A 482 3.36 17.82 10.54
C ALA A 482 2.41 17.15 11.54
N LEU A 483 2.84 17.04 12.81
CA LEU A 483 1.99 16.55 13.91
C LEU A 483 1.00 17.62 14.42
N THR A 484 1.28 18.90 14.14
CA THR A 484 0.45 20.04 14.52
C THR A 484 0.47 21.09 13.43
N PHE A 485 -0.52 22.00 13.45
CA PHE A 485 -0.57 23.08 12.47
C PHE A 485 0.72 23.93 12.51
N PRO A 486 1.48 24.01 11.40
CA PRO A 486 2.75 24.73 11.37
C PRO A 486 2.60 26.21 11.72
N ARG A 487 3.41 26.68 12.69
CA ARG A 487 3.46 28.10 13.07
C ARG A 487 4.04 28.97 11.94
N VAL A 488 3.79 30.29 12.02
CA VAL A 488 4.26 31.28 11.04
C VAL A 488 5.77 31.15 10.79
N GLU A 489 6.56 31.00 11.84
CA GLU A 489 8.03 30.94 11.76
C GLU A 489 8.53 29.69 11.03
N ALA A 490 7.82 28.56 11.19
CA ALA A 490 8.16 27.31 10.51
C ALA A 490 7.83 27.39 9.01
N GLN A 491 6.67 27.97 8.67
CA GLN A 491 6.28 28.21 7.29
C GLN A 491 7.21 29.23 6.61
N GLU A 492 7.55 30.34 7.30
CA GLU A 492 8.47 31.36 6.80
C GLU A 492 9.84 30.77 6.46
N ARG A 493 10.38 29.92 7.35
CA ARG A 493 11.66 29.24 7.13
C ARG A 493 11.63 28.38 5.87
N LEU A 494 10.59 27.55 5.71
CA LEU A 494 10.44 26.73 4.51
C LEU A 494 10.36 27.58 3.26
N TYR A 495 9.47 28.58 3.22
CA TYR A 495 9.28 29.41 2.03
C TYR A 495 10.56 30.19 1.68
N ARG A 496 11.34 30.63 2.68
CA ARG A 496 12.64 31.26 2.47
C ARG A 496 13.64 30.28 1.86
N GLU A 497 13.73 29.07 2.40
CA GLU A 497 14.60 28.00 1.88
C GLU A 497 14.26 27.65 0.42
N VAL A 498 12.97 27.58 0.08
CA VAL A 498 12.50 27.36 -1.31
C VAL A 498 12.94 28.50 -2.23
N LEU A 499 12.78 29.76 -1.81
CA LEU A 499 13.18 30.93 -2.59
C LEU A 499 14.71 31.01 -2.76
N ASP A 500 15.47 30.66 -1.72
CA ASP A 500 16.93 30.64 -1.74
C ASP A 500 17.44 29.54 -2.70
N ALA A 501 16.87 28.34 -2.62
CA ALA A 501 17.21 27.22 -3.51
C ALA A 501 16.84 27.48 -4.98
N ALA A 502 15.83 28.31 -5.24
CA ALA A 502 15.45 28.71 -6.59
C ALA A 502 16.48 29.63 -7.26
N ALA A 503 17.40 30.23 -6.50
CA ALA A 503 18.51 31.06 -6.98
C ALA A 503 18.07 32.13 -8.02
N GLY A 504 16.96 32.81 -7.74
CA GLY A 504 16.41 33.87 -8.60
C GLY A 504 15.44 33.40 -9.69
N LYS A 505 15.25 32.08 -9.88
CA LYS A 505 14.18 31.55 -10.74
C LYS A 505 12.80 31.81 -10.14
N SER A 506 11.79 31.93 -11.00
CA SER A 506 10.40 32.17 -10.55
C SER A 506 9.87 30.97 -9.74
N VAL A 507 9.22 31.25 -8.62
CA VAL A 507 8.55 30.26 -7.76
C VAL A 507 7.10 30.67 -7.58
N THR A 508 6.18 29.79 -7.94
CA THR A 508 4.73 30.00 -7.77
C THR A 508 4.22 29.14 -6.61
N PHE A 509 3.94 29.76 -5.46
CA PHE A 509 3.35 29.06 -4.33
C PHE A 509 1.83 28.90 -4.51
N ARG A 510 1.28 27.76 -4.07
CA ARG A 510 -0.17 27.60 -3.94
C ARG A 510 -0.55 27.69 -2.46
N THR A 511 -1.55 28.51 -2.14
CA THR A 511 -2.08 28.54 -0.77
C THR A 511 -2.74 27.21 -0.43
N LEU A 512 -2.98 26.99 0.86
CA LEU A 512 -3.43 25.73 1.42
C LEU A 512 -4.67 25.13 0.71
N ASP A 513 -4.48 24.03 -0.03
CA ASP A 513 -5.51 23.18 -0.66
C ASP A 513 -5.73 21.86 0.12
N ILE A 514 -6.25 22.00 1.34
CA ILE A 514 -6.64 20.87 2.21
C ILE A 514 -8.16 20.68 2.21
N GLY A 515 -8.62 19.49 2.61
CA GLY A 515 -10.01 19.08 2.49
C GLY A 515 -10.21 18.18 1.28
N GLY A 516 -11.30 17.43 1.27
CA GLY A 516 -11.48 16.35 0.31
C GLY A 516 -10.83 15.03 0.75
N ASP A 517 -9.99 14.49 -0.13
CA ASP A 517 -9.14 13.31 0.09
C ASP A 517 -7.92 13.58 1.00
N LYS A 518 -7.64 14.85 1.32
CA LYS A 518 -6.45 15.28 2.07
C LYS A 518 -6.82 15.66 3.50
N VAL A 519 -6.87 14.66 4.38
CA VAL A 519 -7.22 14.81 5.79
C VAL A 519 -5.98 15.19 6.60
N LEU A 520 -6.09 16.19 7.48
CA LEU A 520 -5.03 16.56 8.41
C LEU A 520 -5.26 15.85 9.77
N PRO A 521 -4.26 15.14 10.33
CA PRO A 521 -4.43 14.38 11.57
C PRO A 521 -4.90 15.20 12.78
N TYR A 522 -4.57 16.49 12.80
CA TYR A 522 -4.84 17.41 13.92
C TYR A 522 -5.99 18.40 13.62
N PHE A 523 -6.69 18.24 12.49
CA PHE A 523 -7.79 19.13 12.10
C PHE A 523 -9.10 18.32 12.13
N ASN A 524 -9.80 18.38 13.27
CA ASN A 524 -11.10 17.74 13.43
C ASN A 524 -12.14 18.44 12.53
N VAL A 525 -12.33 17.92 11.32
CA VAL A 525 -13.53 18.20 10.52
C VAL A 525 -14.58 17.24 11.04
N SER A 526 -15.47 17.74 11.90
CA SER A 526 -16.49 16.94 12.60
C SER A 526 -17.56 16.33 11.68
N GLN A 527 -17.42 16.47 10.37
CA GLN A 527 -18.38 16.01 9.38
C GLN A 527 -17.64 15.27 8.27
N GLN A 528 -17.86 13.95 8.17
CA GLN A 528 -17.56 13.23 6.94
C GLN A 528 -18.50 13.77 5.86
N GLU A 529 -17.95 14.45 4.86
CA GLU A 529 -18.72 14.92 3.72
C GLU A 529 -18.97 13.76 2.76
N GLU A 530 -20.18 13.64 2.21
CA GLU A 530 -20.51 12.61 1.21
C GLU A 530 -19.68 12.74 -0.07
N ASN A 531 -19.36 13.99 -0.46
CA ASN A 531 -18.60 14.31 -1.66
C ASN A 531 -17.43 15.25 -1.34
N PRO A 532 -16.35 14.75 -0.72
CA PRO A 532 -15.26 15.59 -0.23
C PRO A 532 -14.60 16.42 -1.35
N ALA A 533 -14.54 15.90 -2.58
CA ALA A 533 -13.99 16.63 -3.72
C ALA A 533 -14.77 17.92 -4.06
N MET A 534 -16.10 17.93 -3.84
CA MET A 534 -16.98 19.08 -4.11
C MET A 534 -17.27 19.93 -2.87
N GLY A 535 -16.78 19.54 -1.69
CA GLY A 535 -17.18 20.10 -0.41
C GLY A 535 -16.27 21.22 0.13
N TRP A 536 -16.07 21.22 1.44
CA TRP A 536 -15.44 22.29 2.21
C TRP A 536 -13.91 22.16 2.23
N ARG A 537 -13.28 22.62 1.15
CA ARG A 537 -11.83 22.53 0.94
C ARG A 537 -11.20 23.82 0.45
N ALA A 538 -9.88 23.90 0.53
CA ALA A 538 -9.04 24.89 -0.13
C ALA A 538 -9.49 26.34 0.17
N LEU A 539 -9.68 27.20 -0.85
CA LEU A 539 -10.03 28.60 -0.64
C LEU A 539 -11.29 28.77 0.20
N ARG A 540 -12.33 27.95 -0.01
CA ARG A 540 -13.59 28.00 0.77
C ARG A 540 -13.33 27.87 2.27
N LEU A 541 -12.56 26.85 2.65
CA LEU A 541 -12.14 26.64 4.04
C LEU A 541 -11.36 27.85 4.57
N THR A 542 -10.44 28.41 3.78
CA THR A 542 -9.61 29.52 4.23
C THR A 542 -10.33 30.87 4.27
N LEU A 543 -11.43 31.05 3.53
CA LEU A 543 -12.31 32.21 3.61
C LEU A 543 -13.23 32.12 4.83
N ASP A 544 -13.76 30.93 5.14
CA ASP A 544 -14.57 30.69 6.35
C ASP A 544 -13.73 30.70 7.63
N ARG A 545 -12.46 30.31 7.52
CA ARG A 545 -11.46 30.38 8.60
C ARG A 545 -10.29 31.29 8.20
N PRO A 546 -10.47 32.63 8.17
CA PRO A 546 -9.45 33.58 7.71
C PRO A 546 -8.10 33.50 8.43
N ALA A 547 -8.08 33.01 9.69
CA ALA A 547 -6.84 32.82 10.44
C ALA A 547 -5.84 31.91 9.70
N LEU A 548 -6.32 30.89 8.97
CA LEU A 548 -5.49 29.99 8.18
C LEU A 548 -4.79 30.75 7.04
N LEU A 549 -5.57 31.48 6.23
CA LEU A 549 -5.05 32.27 5.12
C LEU A 549 -4.09 33.35 5.61
N ARG A 550 -4.47 34.08 6.67
CA ARG A 550 -3.66 35.16 7.26
C ARG A 550 -2.30 34.66 7.73
N THR A 551 -2.27 33.53 8.43
CA THR A 551 -1.04 32.92 8.93
C THR A 551 -0.10 32.56 7.78
N GLN A 552 -0.64 31.92 6.74
CA GLN A 552 0.13 31.50 5.58
C GLN A 552 0.63 32.70 4.73
N VAL A 553 -0.25 33.67 4.44
CA VAL A 553 0.10 34.89 3.69
C VAL A 553 1.17 35.68 4.43
N ARG A 554 1.06 35.82 5.77
CA ARG A 554 2.08 36.48 6.59
C ARG A 554 3.43 35.80 6.47
N ALA A 555 3.48 34.47 6.53
CA ALA A 555 4.71 33.70 6.36
C ALA A 555 5.32 33.89 4.97
N LEU A 556 4.50 33.86 3.91
CA LEU A 556 4.95 34.11 2.52
C LEU A 556 5.52 35.52 2.35
N LEU A 557 4.83 36.55 2.85
CA LEU A 557 5.28 37.95 2.78
C LEU A 557 6.62 38.15 3.49
N LYS A 558 6.80 37.58 4.69
CA LYS A 558 8.06 37.66 5.43
C LYS A 558 9.19 36.87 4.75
N ALA A 559 8.89 35.70 4.19
CA ALA A 559 9.86 34.88 3.50
C ALA A 559 10.40 35.54 2.22
N ALA A 560 9.55 36.30 1.52
CA ALA A 560 9.88 36.98 0.28
C ALA A 560 10.36 38.44 0.46
N GLY A 561 10.69 38.88 1.68
CA GLY A 561 11.24 40.22 1.91
C GLY A 561 12.43 40.53 1.00
N GLY A 562 12.34 41.61 0.22
CA GLY A 562 13.36 42.00 -0.76
C GLY A 562 13.35 41.22 -2.09
N ARG A 563 12.37 40.33 -2.33
CA ARG A 563 12.25 39.49 -3.53
C ARG A 563 10.85 39.57 -4.14
N GLU A 564 10.68 39.08 -5.37
CA GLU A 564 9.35 38.91 -5.97
C GLU A 564 8.63 37.73 -5.29
N LEU A 565 7.40 37.96 -4.82
CA LEU A 565 6.51 36.92 -4.31
C LEU A 565 5.42 36.65 -5.35
N LYS A 566 5.32 35.40 -5.78
CA LYS A 566 4.27 34.92 -6.68
C LYS A 566 3.52 33.77 -6.01
N PHE A 567 2.22 33.93 -5.80
CA PHE A 567 1.38 32.85 -5.27
C PHE A 567 -0.03 32.88 -5.86
N MET A 568 -0.75 31.77 -5.76
CA MET A 568 -2.09 31.60 -6.32
C MET A 568 -3.05 30.91 -5.35
N LEU A 569 -4.33 31.19 -5.56
CA LEU A 569 -5.45 30.64 -4.81
C LEU A 569 -6.02 29.39 -5.51
N PRO A 570 -6.13 28.24 -4.81
CA PRO A 570 -6.80 27.03 -5.29
C PRO A 570 -8.33 27.11 -5.13
N MET A 571 -9.07 26.30 -5.88
CA MET A 571 -10.51 26.07 -5.83
C MET A 571 -11.35 27.35 -5.91
N VAL A 572 -10.86 28.34 -6.65
CA VAL A 572 -11.63 29.55 -6.95
C VAL A 572 -12.81 29.13 -7.81
N THR A 573 -14.02 29.44 -7.34
CA THR A 573 -15.29 29.14 -8.00
C THR A 573 -15.86 30.40 -8.65
N GLN A 574 -15.66 31.57 -8.05
CA GLN A 574 -16.13 32.87 -8.56
C GLN A 574 -15.08 33.97 -8.35
N VAL A 575 -15.09 34.99 -9.21
CA VAL A 575 -14.15 36.13 -9.12
C VAL A 575 -14.27 36.89 -7.79
N GLU A 576 -15.46 36.92 -7.17
CA GLU A 576 -15.67 37.57 -5.87
C GLU A 576 -14.82 36.95 -4.73
N GLU A 577 -14.57 35.64 -4.76
CA GLU A 577 -13.70 34.98 -3.77
C GLU A 577 -12.25 35.50 -3.86
N ILE A 578 -11.80 35.91 -5.05
CA ILE A 578 -10.50 36.54 -5.25
C ILE A 578 -10.48 37.93 -4.59
N HIS A 579 -11.56 38.71 -4.73
CA HIS A 579 -11.67 40.01 -4.07
C HIS A 579 -11.65 39.87 -2.54
N GLN A 580 -12.37 38.91 -1.99
CA GLN A 580 -12.35 38.62 -0.56
C GLN A 580 -10.95 38.21 -0.06
N ALA A 581 -10.28 37.30 -0.78
CA ALA A 581 -8.91 36.90 -0.47
C ALA A 581 -7.93 38.08 -0.55
N ARG A 582 -8.07 38.94 -1.57
CA ARG A 582 -7.26 40.16 -1.73
C ARG A 582 -7.41 41.10 -0.53
N GLN A 583 -8.63 41.30 -0.02
CA GLN A 583 -8.85 42.11 1.17
C GLN A 583 -8.10 41.56 2.40
N ILE A 584 -8.05 40.24 2.56
CA ILE A 584 -7.29 39.58 3.64
C ILE A 584 -5.78 39.81 3.44
N ILE A 585 -5.29 39.65 2.22
CA ILE A 585 -3.87 39.87 1.87
C ILE A 585 -3.46 41.32 2.14
N ASP A 586 -4.25 42.30 1.69
CA ASP A 586 -3.96 43.72 1.86
C ASP A 586 -3.94 44.13 3.35
N ARG A 587 -4.78 43.50 4.18
CA ARG A 587 -4.72 43.69 5.64
C ARG A 587 -3.40 43.19 6.22
N GLU A 588 -2.90 42.04 5.78
CA GLU A 588 -1.61 41.52 6.25
C GLU A 588 -0.41 42.33 5.72
N VAL A 589 -0.47 42.83 4.48
CA VAL A 589 0.53 43.76 3.95
C VAL A 589 0.58 45.04 4.78
N ARG A 590 -0.57 45.66 5.06
CA ARG A 590 -0.66 46.85 5.93
C ARG A 590 -0.16 46.56 7.35
N HIS A 591 -0.51 45.40 7.90
CA HIS A 591 -0.04 44.97 9.22
C HIS A 591 1.49 44.89 9.25
N LEU A 592 2.11 44.17 8.32
CA LEU A 592 3.57 44.02 8.25
C LEU A 592 4.30 45.34 7.98
N SER A 593 3.72 46.21 7.15
CA SER A 593 4.26 47.55 6.89
C SER A 593 4.29 48.41 8.16
N ARG A 594 3.27 48.33 9.02
CA ARG A 594 3.21 49.09 10.29
C ARG A 594 4.28 48.66 11.29
N PHE A 595 4.70 47.39 11.25
CA PHE A 595 5.75 46.85 12.11
C PHE A 595 7.15 46.85 11.46
N ALA A 596 7.34 47.62 10.37
CA ALA A 596 8.62 47.79 9.67
C ALA A 596 9.28 46.47 9.21
N HIS A 597 8.48 45.46 8.86
CA HIS A 597 9.00 44.24 8.25
C HIS A 597 9.39 44.48 6.78
N HIS A 598 10.42 43.78 6.31
CA HIS A 598 10.82 43.79 4.90
C HIS A 598 9.75 43.12 4.03
N LEU A 599 9.12 43.90 3.16
CA LEU A 599 8.09 43.43 2.24
C LEU A 599 8.70 42.91 0.92
N PRO A 600 7.95 42.10 0.15
CA PRO A 600 8.36 41.73 -1.20
C PRO A 600 8.50 42.95 -2.11
N THR A 601 9.43 42.89 -3.07
CA THR A 601 9.59 43.95 -4.09
C THR A 601 8.41 44.02 -5.03
N ARG A 602 7.80 42.87 -5.32
CA ARG A 602 6.56 42.75 -6.10
C ARG A 602 5.72 41.60 -5.58
N LEU A 603 4.42 41.82 -5.50
CA LEU A 603 3.43 40.82 -5.11
C LEU A 603 2.57 40.47 -6.32
N LYS A 604 2.68 39.24 -6.83
CA LYS A 604 1.84 38.72 -7.92
C LYS A 604 0.86 37.70 -7.34
N LEU A 605 -0.43 37.99 -7.46
CA LEU A 605 -1.51 37.08 -7.08
C LEU A 605 -2.11 36.44 -8.33
N GLY A 606 -2.17 35.11 -8.33
CA GLY A 606 -2.85 34.33 -9.37
C GLY A 606 -4.05 33.55 -8.86
N ALA A 607 -4.74 32.90 -9.78
CA ALA A 607 -5.78 31.93 -9.49
C ALA A 607 -5.51 30.60 -10.19
N MET A 608 -5.87 29.49 -9.54
CA MET A 608 -5.92 28.19 -10.18
C MET A 608 -7.27 28.02 -10.90
N ILE A 609 -7.24 27.77 -12.20
CA ILE A 609 -8.44 27.43 -12.99
C ILE A 609 -8.63 25.91 -12.88
N GLU A 610 -9.49 25.52 -11.96
CA GLU A 610 -9.84 24.12 -11.70
C GLU A 610 -11.34 23.88 -11.52
N VAL A 611 -12.12 24.92 -11.22
CA VAL A 611 -13.58 24.82 -11.12
C VAL A 611 -14.23 25.30 -12.42
N PRO A 612 -15.10 24.50 -13.08
CA PRO A 612 -15.68 24.85 -14.38
C PRO A 612 -16.47 26.16 -14.39
N SER A 613 -17.05 26.60 -13.27
CA SER A 613 -17.82 27.85 -13.17
C SER A 613 -17.02 29.08 -13.61
N LEU A 614 -15.69 29.07 -13.42
CA LEU A 614 -14.82 30.17 -13.85
C LEU A 614 -14.72 30.32 -15.37
N LEU A 615 -15.08 29.30 -16.15
CA LEU A 615 -15.04 29.35 -17.61
C LEU A 615 -15.98 30.40 -18.19
N TRP A 616 -17.06 30.73 -17.47
CA TRP A 616 -18.01 31.78 -17.83
C TRP A 616 -17.63 33.17 -17.28
N GLN A 617 -16.55 33.27 -16.49
CA GLN A 617 -16.00 34.52 -15.95
C GLN A 617 -14.53 34.71 -16.34
N LEU A 618 -14.09 34.13 -17.47
CA LEU A 618 -12.67 34.16 -17.86
C LEU A 618 -12.17 35.59 -18.09
N ASP A 619 -12.95 36.44 -18.74
CA ASP A 619 -12.52 37.81 -19.03
C ASP A 619 -12.33 38.62 -17.72
N GLU A 620 -13.28 38.51 -16.79
CA GLU A 620 -13.23 39.14 -15.47
C GLU A 620 -12.08 38.57 -14.61
N LEU A 621 -11.90 37.26 -14.65
CA LEU A 621 -10.82 36.57 -13.95
C LEU A 621 -9.45 37.11 -14.40
N MET A 622 -9.21 37.16 -15.72
CA MET A 622 -7.93 37.59 -16.27
C MET A 622 -7.57 39.04 -15.92
N GLN A 623 -8.58 39.89 -15.67
CA GLN A 623 -8.39 41.26 -15.20
C GLN A 623 -8.16 41.36 -13.68
N ALA A 624 -8.68 40.41 -12.90
CA ALA A 624 -8.59 40.40 -11.44
C ALA A 624 -7.25 39.86 -10.89
N VAL A 625 -6.47 39.14 -11.71
CA VAL A 625 -5.24 38.45 -11.29
C VAL A 625 -4.06 38.72 -12.21
N ASP A 626 -2.84 38.56 -11.68
CA ASP A 626 -1.58 38.79 -12.40
C ASP A 626 -1.19 37.63 -13.33
N PHE A 627 -1.70 36.42 -13.06
CA PHE A 627 -1.47 35.21 -13.85
C PHE A 627 -2.51 34.13 -13.47
N VAL A 628 -2.66 33.11 -14.31
CA VAL A 628 -3.48 31.94 -13.99
C VAL A 628 -2.69 30.64 -14.21
N SER A 629 -3.05 29.61 -13.45
CA SER A 629 -2.56 28.25 -13.68
C SER A 629 -3.71 27.28 -13.79
N VAL A 630 -3.76 26.48 -14.84
CA VAL A 630 -4.77 25.42 -14.99
C VAL A 630 -4.39 24.23 -14.12
N GLY A 631 -5.25 23.87 -13.17
CA GLY A 631 -5.14 22.63 -12.39
C GLY A 631 -5.77 21.49 -13.18
N SER A 632 -5.01 20.85 -14.08
CA SER A 632 -5.61 19.93 -15.08
C SER A 632 -6.35 18.76 -14.45
N ASN A 633 -5.89 18.29 -13.29
CA ASN A 633 -6.45 17.11 -12.63
C ASN A 633 -7.85 17.38 -12.10
N ASP A 634 -8.02 18.47 -11.34
CA ASP A 634 -9.31 18.83 -10.74
C ASP A 634 -10.27 19.40 -11.80
N LEU A 635 -9.76 20.20 -12.75
CA LEU A 635 -10.56 20.68 -13.88
C LEU A 635 -11.15 19.53 -14.71
N PHE A 636 -10.32 18.53 -15.06
CA PHE A 636 -10.80 17.37 -15.81
C PHE A 636 -11.87 16.61 -15.01
N GLN A 637 -11.59 16.31 -13.74
CA GLN A 637 -12.52 15.63 -12.84
C GLN A 637 -13.90 16.31 -12.76
N PHE A 638 -13.95 17.64 -12.62
CA PHE A 638 -15.23 18.35 -12.53
C PHE A 638 -15.92 18.50 -13.89
N VAL A 639 -15.17 18.67 -14.98
CA VAL A 639 -15.76 18.76 -16.34
C VAL A 639 -16.35 17.41 -16.77
N THR A 640 -15.72 16.29 -16.43
CA THR A 640 -16.18 14.95 -16.79
C THR A 640 -16.99 14.25 -15.70
N ALA A 641 -17.19 14.91 -14.55
CA ALA A 641 -17.81 14.33 -13.36
C ALA A 641 -17.23 12.95 -12.99
N THR A 642 -15.90 12.81 -13.08
CA THR A 642 -15.19 11.54 -12.88
C THR A 642 -14.17 11.67 -11.75
N ASP A 643 -14.42 10.98 -10.64
CA ASP A 643 -13.48 10.93 -9.53
C ASP A 643 -12.27 10.06 -9.87
N ARG A 644 -11.07 10.66 -9.84
CA ARG A 644 -9.80 9.95 -10.07
C ARG A 644 -9.48 8.90 -9.01
N GLY A 645 -10.04 9.01 -7.80
CA GLY A 645 -9.92 8.01 -6.75
C GLY A 645 -10.78 6.77 -6.99
N ASN A 646 -11.77 6.86 -7.88
CA ASN A 646 -12.68 5.77 -8.17
C ASN A 646 -12.19 4.93 -9.35
N THR A 647 -11.61 3.76 -9.05
CA THR A 647 -11.03 2.83 -10.02
C THR A 647 -12.01 2.35 -11.10
N ARG A 648 -13.33 2.39 -10.86
CA ARG A 648 -14.32 1.99 -11.87
C ARG A 648 -14.47 2.98 -13.01
N VAL A 649 -14.06 4.23 -12.82
CA VAL A 649 -14.29 5.32 -13.78
C VAL A 649 -13.03 6.14 -14.11
N ALA A 650 -11.94 5.97 -13.36
CA ALA A 650 -10.70 6.74 -13.53
C ALA A 650 -10.17 6.76 -14.99
N ASP A 651 -10.26 5.63 -15.71
CA ASP A 651 -9.78 5.49 -17.09
C ASP A 651 -10.88 5.67 -18.16
N ARG A 652 -12.07 6.17 -17.78
CA ARG A 652 -13.23 6.23 -18.68
C ARG A 652 -13.09 7.27 -19.81
N PHE A 653 -12.32 8.33 -19.58
CA PHE A 653 -12.20 9.45 -20.51
C PHE A 653 -10.74 9.80 -20.75
N ASP A 654 -10.36 10.05 -22.00
CA ASP A 654 -9.00 10.50 -22.32
C ASP A 654 -8.82 12.00 -21.97
N PRO A 655 -7.82 12.35 -21.15
CA PRO A 655 -7.47 13.74 -20.83
C PRO A 655 -7.06 14.61 -22.03
N ILE A 656 -6.78 14.05 -23.22
CA ILE A 656 -6.55 14.81 -24.46
C ILE A 656 -7.70 14.67 -25.46
N SER A 657 -8.92 14.41 -24.97
CA SER A 657 -10.13 14.42 -25.79
C SER A 657 -10.47 15.80 -26.34
N VAL A 658 -11.13 15.83 -27.50
CA VAL A 658 -11.52 17.08 -28.20
C VAL A 658 -12.29 18.06 -27.29
N PRO A 659 -13.30 17.65 -26.49
CA PRO A 659 -14.04 18.60 -25.65
C PRO A 659 -13.14 19.29 -24.61
N PHE A 660 -12.24 18.53 -23.98
CA PHE A 660 -11.35 19.08 -22.98
C PHE A 660 -10.27 19.98 -23.59
N LEU A 661 -9.69 19.60 -24.75
CA LEU A 661 -8.74 20.46 -25.47
C LEU A 661 -9.40 21.76 -25.97
N ARG A 662 -10.65 21.73 -26.42
CA ARG A 662 -11.41 22.94 -26.78
C ARG A 662 -11.59 23.88 -25.58
N LEU A 663 -11.90 23.33 -24.41
CA LEU A 663 -12.01 24.09 -23.16
C LEU A 663 -10.67 24.72 -22.78
N LEU A 664 -9.58 23.95 -22.81
CA LEU A 664 -8.24 24.47 -22.55
C LEU A 664 -7.84 25.57 -23.54
N ARG A 665 -8.24 25.45 -24.82
CA ARG A 665 -8.02 26.48 -25.85
C ARG A 665 -8.71 27.79 -25.51
N GLN A 666 -9.94 27.74 -24.98
CA GLN A 666 -10.66 28.94 -24.55
C GLN A 666 -9.92 29.68 -23.44
N ILE A 667 -9.36 28.95 -22.46
CA ILE A 667 -8.54 29.55 -21.38
C ILE A 667 -7.29 30.25 -21.95
N VAL A 668 -6.58 29.58 -22.86
CA VAL A 668 -5.38 30.15 -23.50
C VAL A 668 -5.73 31.39 -24.33
N GLN A 669 -6.84 31.37 -25.07
CA GLN A 669 -7.32 32.50 -25.86
C GLN A 669 -7.69 33.70 -24.96
N ALA A 670 -8.38 33.46 -23.84
CA ALA A 670 -8.69 34.50 -22.86
C ALA A 670 -7.41 35.12 -22.27
N GLY A 671 -6.43 34.29 -21.89
CA GLY A 671 -5.14 34.79 -21.41
C GLY A 671 -4.40 35.64 -22.45
N LYS A 672 -4.36 35.20 -23.71
CA LYS A 672 -3.79 35.99 -24.82
C LYS A 672 -4.51 37.32 -25.05
N LYS A 673 -5.85 37.32 -24.97
CA LYS A 673 -6.69 38.52 -25.15
C LYS A 673 -6.39 39.60 -24.12
N HIS A 674 -6.16 39.25 -22.86
CA HIS A 674 -5.89 40.20 -21.77
C HIS A 674 -4.40 40.37 -21.43
N GLY A 675 -3.51 39.63 -22.09
CA GLY A 675 -2.07 39.63 -21.78
C GLY A 675 -1.72 38.93 -20.46
N THR A 676 -2.63 38.14 -19.90
CA THR A 676 -2.45 37.42 -18.63
C THR A 676 -1.70 36.10 -18.88
N PRO A 677 -0.55 35.87 -18.24
CA PRO A 677 0.21 34.64 -18.40
C PRO A 677 -0.59 33.41 -17.95
N VAL A 678 -0.63 32.37 -18.80
CA VAL A 678 -1.32 31.11 -18.54
C VAL A 678 -0.31 29.98 -18.45
N THR A 679 -0.27 29.33 -17.29
CA THR A 679 0.48 28.08 -17.08
C THR A 679 -0.50 26.91 -16.95
N ILE A 680 -0.06 25.69 -17.22
CA ILE A 680 -0.81 24.48 -16.85
C ILE A 680 0.05 23.61 -15.95
N CYS A 681 -0.54 23.15 -14.84
CA CYS A 681 0.09 22.26 -13.88
C CYS A 681 -0.76 21.00 -13.69
N GLY A 682 -0.11 19.86 -13.53
CA GLY A 682 -0.76 18.58 -13.32
C GLY A 682 -0.01 17.45 -14.02
N GLU A 683 -0.59 16.25 -14.01
CA GLU A 683 0.05 15.08 -14.63
C GLU A 683 -0.04 15.11 -16.16
N LEU A 684 -1.05 15.82 -16.69
CA LEU A 684 -1.24 15.99 -18.14
C LEU A 684 -0.03 16.62 -18.83
N ALA A 685 0.66 17.51 -18.11
CA ALA A 685 1.87 18.19 -18.54
C ALA A 685 3.10 17.28 -18.65
N GLY A 686 3.10 16.12 -17.97
CA GLY A 686 4.30 15.30 -17.78
C GLY A 686 4.58 14.25 -18.86
N LYS A 687 3.64 14.01 -19.78
CA LYS A 687 3.80 13.00 -20.85
C LYS A 687 4.05 13.70 -22.20
N PRO A 688 5.05 13.31 -23.00
CA PRO A 688 5.38 14.00 -24.26
C PRO A 688 4.21 14.18 -25.23
N ILE A 689 3.40 13.14 -25.47
CA ILE A 689 2.21 13.25 -26.33
C ILE A 689 1.20 14.26 -25.78
N SER A 690 0.92 14.22 -24.47
CA SER A 690 -0.03 15.13 -23.85
C SER A 690 0.51 16.57 -23.81
N ALA A 691 1.80 16.75 -23.54
CA ALA A 691 2.47 18.05 -23.59
C ALA A 691 2.43 18.64 -25.00
N MET A 692 2.60 17.81 -26.04
CA MET A 692 2.45 18.21 -27.44
C MET A 692 1.01 18.68 -27.70
N ALA A 693 -0.01 17.96 -27.22
CA ALA A 693 -1.41 18.41 -27.33
C ALA A 693 -1.62 19.80 -26.70
N LEU A 694 -1.07 20.02 -25.49
CA LEU A 694 -1.15 21.31 -24.79
C LEU A 694 -0.44 22.43 -25.56
N MET A 695 0.72 22.15 -26.15
CA MET A 695 1.46 23.12 -26.97
C MET A 695 0.71 23.49 -28.24
N GLY A 696 0.07 22.51 -28.90
CA GLY A 696 -0.77 22.72 -30.08
C GLY A 696 -2.04 23.52 -29.77
N VAL A 697 -2.59 23.39 -28.56
CA VAL A 697 -3.69 24.24 -28.07
C VAL A 697 -3.22 25.67 -27.76
N GLY A 698 -1.92 25.86 -27.51
CA GLY A 698 -1.29 27.17 -27.38
C GLY A 698 -0.64 27.47 -26.03
N PHE A 699 -0.50 26.49 -25.13
CA PHE A 699 0.29 26.67 -23.91
C PHE A 699 1.77 26.86 -24.25
N ARG A 700 2.44 27.75 -23.51
CA ARG A 700 3.89 28.00 -23.61
C ARG A 700 4.62 27.87 -22.28
N SER A 701 3.90 27.85 -21.16
CA SER A 701 4.47 27.52 -19.85
C SER A 701 3.74 26.32 -19.25
N VAL A 702 4.50 25.28 -18.91
CA VAL A 702 3.97 23.97 -18.50
C VAL A 702 4.74 23.49 -17.27
N SER A 703 4.03 23.07 -16.22
CA SER A 703 4.61 22.65 -14.95
C SER A 703 4.36 21.16 -14.65
N MET A 704 5.43 20.39 -14.46
CA MET A 704 5.39 18.92 -14.40
C MET A 704 6.33 18.35 -13.31
N SER A 705 6.34 17.03 -13.13
CA SER A 705 7.32 16.40 -12.24
C SER A 705 8.76 16.60 -12.75
N PRO A 706 9.78 16.66 -11.87
CA PRO A 706 11.16 16.85 -12.30
C PRO A 706 11.67 15.78 -13.28
N SER A 707 11.17 14.55 -13.18
CA SER A 707 11.51 13.44 -14.09
C SER A 707 10.97 13.62 -15.51
N ALA A 708 9.85 14.33 -15.68
CA ALA A 708 9.21 14.56 -16.97
C ALA A 708 9.86 15.67 -17.81
N ILE A 709 10.63 16.57 -17.20
CA ILE A 709 11.23 17.72 -17.88
C ILE A 709 12.17 17.29 -19.00
N GLY A 710 13.01 16.27 -18.78
CA GLY A 710 13.95 15.75 -19.78
C GLY A 710 13.26 15.23 -21.05
N PRO A 711 12.34 14.25 -20.93
CA PRO A 711 11.54 13.76 -22.05
C PRO A 711 10.77 14.87 -22.80
N VAL A 712 10.09 15.75 -22.07
CA VAL A 712 9.32 16.84 -22.70
C VAL A 712 10.24 17.84 -23.38
N LYS A 713 11.40 18.18 -22.80
CA LYS A 713 12.40 19.06 -23.45
C LYS A 713 12.95 18.44 -24.73
N ALA A 714 13.19 17.13 -24.76
CA ALA A 714 13.63 16.44 -25.97
C ALA A 714 12.58 16.56 -27.09
N MET A 715 11.31 16.32 -26.75
CA MET A 715 10.17 16.48 -27.67
C MET A 715 10.04 17.92 -28.18
N VAL A 716 10.07 18.91 -27.29
CA VAL A 716 9.92 20.34 -27.64
C VAL A 716 10.96 20.76 -28.68
N ARG A 717 12.23 20.37 -28.51
CA ARG A 717 13.32 20.84 -29.37
C ARG A 717 13.23 20.36 -30.81
N GLU A 718 12.52 19.25 -31.05
CA GLU A 718 12.27 18.73 -32.40
C GLU A 718 10.87 19.10 -32.93
N LEU A 719 10.03 19.75 -32.12
CA LEU A 719 8.66 20.06 -32.45
C LEU A 719 8.58 21.27 -33.41
N PRO A 720 7.96 21.15 -34.60
CA PRO A 720 7.55 22.30 -35.41
C PRO A 720 6.22 22.86 -34.85
N MET A 721 6.29 23.97 -34.12
CA MET A 721 5.14 24.51 -33.39
C MET A 721 4.02 25.00 -34.31
N GLN A 722 4.36 25.64 -35.44
CA GLN A 722 3.36 26.13 -36.38
C GLN A 722 2.57 24.99 -37.01
N ASP A 723 3.25 23.96 -37.53
CA ASP A 723 2.62 22.80 -38.18
C ASP A 723 1.70 22.04 -37.20
N LEU A 724 2.14 21.88 -35.95
CA LEU A 724 1.33 21.29 -34.89
C LEU A 724 0.07 22.13 -34.60
N THR A 725 0.21 23.46 -34.55
CA THR A 725 -0.91 24.37 -34.27
C THR A 725 -1.95 24.28 -35.39
N ASP A 726 -1.52 24.30 -36.64
CA ASP A 726 -2.40 24.19 -37.82
C ASP A 726 -3.10 22.83 -37.87
N TRP A 727 -2.38 21.75 -37.53
CA TRP A 727 -2.96 20.40 -37.41
C TRP A 727 -4.00 20.34 -36.28
N MET A 728 -3.67 20.90 -35.11
CA MET A 728 -4.55 20.92 -33.95
C MET A 728 -5.82 21.74 -34.22
N GLU A 729 -5.72 22.88 -34.92
CA GLU A 729 -6.88 23.68 -35.30
C GLU A 729 -7.87 22.90 -36.17
N LYS A 730 -7.37 22.17 -37.18
CA LYS A 730 -8.18 21.30 -38.03
C LYS A 730 -8.81 20.16 -37.24
N ALA A 731 -8.03 19.50 -36.38
CA ALA A 731 -8.50 18.39 -35.55
C ALA A 731 -9.59 18.83 -34.57
N LEU A 732 -9.44 20.00 -33.94
CA LEU A 732 -10.43 20.56 -33.01
C LEU A 732 -11.64 21.18 -33.72
N ALA A 733 -11.54 21.58 -34.99
CA ALA A 733 -12.67 22.07 -35.78
C ALA A 733 -13.57 20.93 -36.29
N ASN A 734 -13.02 19.73 -36.45
CA ASN A 734 -13.79 18.58 -36.92
C ASN A 734 -14.86 18.18 -35.88
N ASN A 735 -16.12 18.10 -36.31
CA ASN A 735 -17.26 17.79 -35.43
C ASN A 735 -17.53 16.28 -35.28
N SER A 736 -16.67 15.43 -35.86
CA SER A 736 -16.75 13.99 -35.66
C SER A 736 -16.31 13.61 -34.24
N SER A 737 -17.21 12.97 -33.49
CA SER A 737 -16.94 12.43 -32.14
C SER A 737 -15.89 11.31 -32.11
N LYS A 738 -15.40 10.86 -33.27
CA LYS A 738 -14.42 9.78 -33.42
C LYS A 738 -12.97 10.24 -33.65
N THR A 739 -12.68 11.55 -33.55
CA THR A 739 -11.31 12.03 -33.78
C THR A 739 -10.41 11.61 -32.61
N ASP A 740 -9.59 10.58 -32.83
CA ASP A 740 -8.57 10.15 -31.88
C ASP A 740 -7.35 11.07 -31.97
N ILE A 741 -7.35 12.11 -31.12
CA ILE A 741 -6.25 13.07 -31.05
C ILE A 741 -4.94 12.38 -30.67
N ARG A 742 -4.98 11.34 -29.84
CA ARG A 742 -3.78 10.63 -29.39
C ARG A 742 -3.12 9.91 -30.56
N ALA A 743 -3.89 9.13 -31.31
CA ALA A 743 -3.39 8.42 -32.48
C ALA A 743 -2.83 9.40 -33.52
N GLY A 744 -3.55 10.49 -33.79
CA GLY A 744 -3.11 11.52 -34.74
C GLY A 744 -1.82 12.23 -34.31
N LEU A 745 -1.65 12.52 -33.02
CA LEU A 745 -0.41 13.09 -32.49
C LEU A 745 0.76 12.10 -32.54
N VAL A 746 0.51 10.80 -32.35
CA VAL A 746 1.54 9.76 -32.51
C VAL A 746 1.99 9.64 -33.96
N GLU A 747 1.07 9.74 -34.91
CA GLU A 747 1.38 9.76 -36.34
C GLU A 747 2.16 11.03 -36.71
N PHE A 748 1.71 12.21 -36.27
CA PHE A 748 2.43 13.47 -36.45
C PHE A 748 3.86 13.42 -35.91
N ALA A 749 4.05 12.82 -34.72
CA ALA A 749 5.38 12.63 -34.13
C ALA A 749 6.28 11.72 -34.97
N LYS A 750 5.72 10.66 -35.57
CA LYS A 750 6.48 9.77 -36.47
C LYS A 750 6.88 10.49 -37.76
N ASP A 751 5.97 11.25 -38.35
CA ASP A 751 6.22 11.96 -39.61
C ASP A 751 7.29 13.05 -39.50
N HIS A 752 7.50 13.58 -38.28
CA HIS A 752 8.45 14.66 -38.01
C HIS A 752 9.66 14.22 -37.18
N ASP A 753 9.85 12.91 -36.97
CA ASP A 753 10.92 12.30 -36.15
C ASP A 753 11.01 12.87 -34.72
N ILE A 754 9.86 13.17 -34.11
CA ILE A 754 9.78 13.73 -32.76
C ILE A 754 9.95 12.61 -31.71
N PRO A 755 10.88 12.74 -30.75
CA PRO A 755 11.09 11.73 -29.72
C PRO A 755 9.97 11.73 -28.67
N LEU A 756 9.31 10.58 -28.49
CA LEU A 756 8.24 10.35 -27.49
C LEU A 756 8.71 9.54 -26.27
#